data_AF-A0AAD5XYY1-F1
#
_entry.id   AF-A0AAD5XYY1-F1
#
_cell.length_a   1.000
_cell.length_b   1.000
_cell.length_c   1.000
_cell.angle_alpha   90.00
_cell.angle_beta   90.00
_cell.angle_gamma   90.00
#
_symmetry.space_group_name_H-M   'P 1'
#
loop_
_entity.id
_entity.type
_entity.pdbx_description
1 polymer ?
#
loop_
_entity_poly.entity_id
_entity_poly.type
_entity_poly.pdbx_seq_one_letter_code
_entity_poly.pdbx_strand_id
1 'polypeptide(L)'
;MNNEINLVISNEKPFIKDTVDSPSDNLVDSAFVESFPDAILFKDDSPVTIIEKSENVKQLKLAKFVSNAIEKRKKLSTKNNQIDIEEFLQLEKKVEQSIFLAESEIFYKRDVAFYLGQDNQEILEMKERHAVQLQALKNANESLLKDRMARNKAKEFRAAQGQQRKLKDKKLQNQQLISRDSADSMAELSQYRENFALYLKHLTEKNQKKLFKLKESQHRKSKDKEFLFQVELESLKHLNDVLKSEMIHNFQCQANNQKVTNKKVSEQEMEIHALEIRNFKVMSELELKMIEETNQLKLSQLSQYFSLEESLQIKVVNLKKNLMTFKDKIKVVDIEIGTIHELQELIKIQIEIEVNLKKEQLLRAEKRKKKWELILGEKKEIVCAVEDKEIVENGNLQNETESINNKLKDLENYQKKILKEFATAENYLKEILQKNQKQLSSLSKHHQKELSDLEATLKKSITQLENQFEIDFKKLKQVHAEERELIICTNMNELKKESEIKAAETLALCEKKSLAALLDTMSDGVITLNARGIVERYNMASEKMFGFKNSEVIGKNISMLMDNEISKNHDKYIYNYLSTGKQKVVGKIRQVMGKRKNNTLFPMDLSVTEVVGDGFHIFSSVFKDLTEILREKETIRAEEEKKTKEMKAVLDEVTVYQNRSTKLLEQMLPGDYAHRIMSGETPPPQSYDTCTIFFSDIVGFTSISAACSAMEVVNLLNDLYTFFDAVIDKHGTSYHVVSGVPNLNGDEHAAQIADMALKLLSGIHAKFTVRHTGNKLQIRIGLHTGPCVSGIVGTKMPRYCLFGKTVTFASQMESTSSPMRIQISEPTYQILKKTGDYIMEERDELVQMGKGITMKTYWLSGKKELDIPLPKLEDWPVIGHQKG
;
A
#
# COMPACT_ATOMS: atom_id res chain seq x y z
N MET A 1 -34.41 -34.88 -2.87
CA MET A 1 -35.07 -35.27 -4.13
C MET A 1 -34.10 -36.11 -4.94
N ASN A 2 -34.33 -37.42 -4.89
CA ASN A 2 -34.27 -38.42 -5.95
C ASN A 2 -33.15 -38.39 -7.01
N ASN A 3 -32.36 -39.46 -6.90
CA ASN A 3 -32.21 -40.56 -7.87
C ASN A 3 -31.13 -40.51 -8.95
N GLU A 4 -30.22 -41.48 -8.76
CA GLU A 4 -29.82 -42.53 -9.70
C GLU A 4 -29.08 -42.14 -10.98
N ILE A 5 -27.90 -42.75 -11.16
CA ILE A 5 -27.73 -43.88 -12.09
C ILE A 5 -26.50 -44.71 -11.65
N ASN A 6 -26.73 -46.00 -11.41
CA ASN A 6 -25.72 -47.06 -11.34
C ASN A 6 -25.16 -47.36 -12.73
N LEU A 7 -23.86 -47.65 -12.86
CA LEU A 7 -23.34 -48.66 -13.78
C LEU A 7 -21.87 -49.03 -13.44
N VAL A 8 -21.73 -50.26 -12.92
CA VAL A 8 -20.65 -51.25 -13.09
C VAL A 8 -19.20 -50.75 -13.14
N ILE A 9 -18.44 -51.02 -12.06
CA ILE A 9 -16.97 -51.14 -12.12
C ILE A 9 -16.58 -52.44 -11.42
N SER A 10 -16.19 -53.44 -12.21
CA SER A 10 -15.37 -54.56 -11.79
C SER A 10 -13.99 -54.46 -12.45
N ASN A 11 -12.97 -54.73 -11.63
CA ASN A 11 -11.63 -55.18 -11.96
C ASN A 11 -10.72 -54.26 -12.79
N GLU A 12 -9.79 -53.58 -12.10
CA GLU A 12 -8.37 -54.00 -12.08
C GLU A 12 -7.61 -53.25 -10.97
N LYS A 13 -6.88 -54.00 -10.15
CA LYS A 13 -6.19 -53.52 -8.95
C LYS A 13 -4.88 -52.81 -9.29
N PRO A 14 -4.47 -51.83 -8.46
CA PRO A 14 -3.20 -51.13 -8.58
C PRO A 14 -2.10 -51.88 -7.81
N PHE A 15 -0.88 -51.84 -8.31
CA PHE A 15 0.32 -52.09 -7.51
C PHE A 15 1.37 -51.07 -7.87
N ILE A 16 1.84 -50.33 -6.87
CA ILE A 16 3.25 -50.08 -6.53
C ILE A 16 3.26 -49.29 -5.22
N LYS A 17 3.88 -49.89 -4.20
CA LYS A 17 4.59 -49.15 -3.15
C LYS A 17 5.80 -50.00 -2.75
N ASP A 18 6.96 -49.39 -2.91
CA ASP A 18 8.24 -49.84 -2.35
C ASP A 18 8.15 -49.91 -0.82
N THR A 19 8.93 -50.82 -0.22
CA THR A 19 10.09 -50.45 0.62
C THR A 19 10.85 -51.68 1.15
N VAL A 20 12.18 -51.64 0.93
CA VAL A 20 13.29 -51.87 1.90
C VAL A 20 13.97 -53.27 2.01
N ASP A 21 15.29 -53.15 1.91
CA ASP A 21 16.46 -53.97 2.31
C ASP A 21 16.97 -55.18 1.47
N SER A 22 18.27 -55.07 1.17
CA SER A 22 19.31 -56.00 0.67
C SER A 22 19.46 -57.29 1.54
N PRO A 23 20.29 -58.33 1.24
CA PRO A 23 21.47 -58.41 0.34
C PRO A 23 21.72 -59.78 -0.39
N SER A 24 22.91 -59.87 -1.03
CA SER A 24 23.81 -61.03 -1.21
C SER A 24 23.54 -62.13 -2.27
N ASP A 25 24.54 -62.25 -3.16
CA ASP A 25 25.32 -63.44 -3.56
C ASP A 25 24.66 -64.76 -3.98
N ASN A 26 25.04 -65.13 -5.21
CA ASN A 26 25.59 -66.42 -5.67
C ASN A 26 24.70 -67.58 -6.15
N LEU A 27 25.26 -68.19 -7.21
CA LEU A 27 25.04 -69.51 -7.81
C LEU A 27 23.88 -69.60 -8.80
N VAL A 28 24.15 -69.55 -10.12
CA VAL A 28 24.70 -70.62 -11.00
C VAL A 28 23.58 -71.44 -11.64
N ASP A 29 23.82 -71.76 -12.92
CA ASP A 29 23.08 -72.61 -13.85
C ASP A 29 21.82 -72.01 -14.48
N SER A 30 21.49 -72.27 -15.74
CA SER A 30 22.21 -72.74 -16.93
C SER A 30 21.19 -72.64 -18.06
N ALA A 31 21.66 -72.85 -19.29
CA ALA A 31 20.85 -73.12 -20.49
C ALA A 31 20.03 -71.96 -21.09
N PHE A 32 20.60 -71.31 -22.10
CA PHE A 32 20.13 -71.46 -23.49
C PHE A 32 21.24 -71.01 -24.44
N VAL A 33 22.17 -71.93 -24.68
CA VAL A 33 22.97 -72.00 -25.91
C VAL A 33 22.37 -73.14 -26.74
N GLU A 34 22.56 -73.05 -28.05
CA GLU A 34 22.11 -73.94 -29.13
C GLU A 34 20.71 -73.59 -29.66
N SER A 35 20.55 -73.19 -30.92
CA SER A 35 21.04 -73.95 -32.07
C SER A 35 20.78 -73.23 -33.40
N PHE A 36 21.84 -73.07 -34.19
CA PHE A 36 21.91 -73.23 -35.67
C PHE A 36 21.12 -72.29 -36.60
N PRO A 37 21.57 -72.07 -37.87
CA PRO A 37 22.59 -72.84 -38.58
C PRO A 37 23.82 -72.04 -38.98
N ASP A 38 24.94 -72.78 -38.98
CA ASP A 38 26.04 -72.73 -39.91
C ASP A 38 26.43 -71.36 -40.44
N ALA A 39 27.66 -70.98 -40.07
CA ALA A 39 28.57 -70.37 -41.01
C ALA A 39 28.43 -71.10 -42.36
N ILE A 40 27.58 -70.57 -43.22
CA ILE A 40 27.67 -70.80 -44.65
C ILE A 40 28.99 -70.12 -44.99
N LEU A 41 30.06 -70.93 -44.91
CA LEU A 41 31.13 -70.90 -45.87
C LEU A 41 30.46 -70.65 -47.22
N PHE A 42 30.39 -69.39 -47.63
CA PHE A 42 30.44 -69.12 -49.04
C PHE A 42 31.81 -69.60 -49.47
N LYS A 43 31.82 -70.87 -49.91
CA LYS A 43 32.71 -71.40 -50.93
C LYS A 43 32.53 -70.56 -52.20
N ASP A 44 32.89 -69.29 -52.12
CA ASP A 44 33.18 -68.51 -53.29
C ASP A 44 34.69 -68.40 -53.25
N ASP A 45 35.33 -69.26 -54.05
CA ASP A 45 36.76 -69.28 -54.28
C ASP A 45 37.25 -67.82 -54.26
N SER A 46 38.16 -67.45 -53.34
CA SER A 46 38.72 -66.09 -53.35
C SER A 46 39.24 -65.81 -54.77
N PRO A 47 39.29 -64.56 -55.25
CA PRO A 47 39.85 -64.31 -56.58
C PRO A 47 41.26 -64.91 -56.71
N VAL A 48 42.00 -65.04 -55.60
CA VAL A 48 43.28 -65.77 -55.54
C VAL A 48 43.11 -67.27 -55.80
N THR A 49 42.06 -67.93 -55.28
CA THR A 49 41.79 -69.37 -55.46
C THR A 49 41.20 -69.70 -56.84
N ILE A 50 40.41 -68.80 -57.45
CA ILE A 50 39.99 -68.92 -58.86
C ILE A 50 41.19 -68.68 -59.78
N ILE A 51 42.07 -67.74 -59.43
CA ILE A 51 43.33 -67.51 -60.15
C ILE A 51 44.23 -68.74 -60.01
N GLU A 52 44.40 -69.35 -58.84
CA GLU A 52 45.21 -70.56 -58.64
C GLU A 52 44.66 -71.79 -59.41
N LYS A 53 43.33 -71.98 -59.47
CA LYS A 53 42.72 -73.05 -60.28
C LYS A 53 42.82 -72.75 -61.79
N SER A 54 42.68 -71.49 -62.21
CA SER A 54 42.80 -71.11 -63.62
C SER A 54 44.26 -71.01 -64.10
N GLU A 55 45.19 -70.66 -63.22
CA GLU A 55 46.64 -70.70 -63.40
C GLU A 55 47.07 -72.14 -63.54
N ASN A 56 46.58 -73.07 -62.72
CA ASN A 56 46.89 -74.49 -62.89
C ASN A 56 46.37 -75.05 -64.23
N VAL A 57 45.18 -74.64 -64.71
CA VAL A 57 44.64 -75.09 -66.01
C VAL A 57 45.31 -74.41 -67.20
N LYS A 58 45.67 -73.12 -67.11
CA LYS A 58 46.43 -72.40 -68.16
C LYS A 58 47.91 -72.81 -68.17
N GLN A 59 48.54 -73.03 -67.01
CA GLN A 59 49.88 -73.63 -66.89
C GLN A 59 49.87 -75.07 -67.40
N LEU A 60 48.79 -75.85 -67.23
CA LEU A 60 48.66 -77.16 -67.88
C LEU A 60 48.56 -77.05 -69.40
N LYS A 61 47.86 -76.04 -69.93
CA LYS A 61 47.78 -75.79 -71.38
C LYS A 61 49.10 -75.28 -71.94
N LEU A 62 49.80 -74.40 -71.23
CA LEU A 62 51.13 -73.90 -71.57
C LEU A 62 52.16 -75.03 -71.47
N ALA A 63 52.10 -75.87 -70.43
CA ALA A 63 52.92 -77.07 -70.28
C ALA A 63 52.62 -78.09 -71.38
N LYS A 64 51.36 -78.28 -71.80
CA LYS A 64 51.01 -79.11 -72.97
C LYS A 64 51.51 -78.51 -74.28
N PHE A 65 51.47 -77.18 -74.44
CA PHE A 65 51.97 -76.50 -75.63
C PHE A 65 53.50 -76.53 -75.71
N VAL A 66 54.18 -76.25 -74.60
CA VAL A 66 55.64 -76.36 -74.43
C VAL A 66 56.06 -77.82 -74.57
N SER A 67 55.32 -78.78 -74.01
CA SER A 67 55.60 -80.21 -74.18
C SER A 67 55.38 -80.65 -75.63
N ASN A 68 54.33 -80.18 -76.32
CA ASN A 68 54.15 -80.41 -77.76
C ASN A 68 55.23 -79.72 -78.61
N ALA A 69 55.71 -78.54 -78.21
CA ALA A 69 56.80 -77.82 -78.88
C ALA A 69 58.15 -78.52 -78.66
N ILE A 70 58.41 -79.03 -77.45
CA ILE A 70 59.56 -79.88 -77.11
C ILE A 70 59.46 -81.23 -77.84
N GLU A 71 58.27 -81.79 -77.99
CA GLU A 71 58.05 -83.03 -78.74
C GLU A 71 58.22 -82.82 -80.25
N LYS A 72 57.79 -81.68 -80.80
CA LYS A 72 58.14 -81.22 -82.15
C LYS A 72 59.65 -81.02 -82.30
N ARG A 73 60.32 -80.42 -81.29
CA ARG A 73 61.79 -80.25 -81.23
C ARG A 73 62.54 -81.59 -81.22
N LYS A 74 62.02 -82.59 -80.49
CA LYS A 74 62.54 -83.98 -80.48
C LYS A 74 62.28 -84.72 -81.80
N LYS A 75 61.14 -84.50 -82.45
CA LYS A 75 60.81 -85.06 -83.77
C LYS A 75 61.64 -84.44 -84.91
N LEU A 76 62.01 -83.16 -84.79
CA LEU A 76 62.94 -82.48 -85.69
C LEU A 76 64.40 -82.93 -85.46
N SER A 77 64.78 -83.26 -84.22
CA SER A 77 66.14 -83.75 -83.89
C SER A 77 66.42 -85.20 -84.32
N THR A 78 65.41 -86.00 -84.66
CA THR A 78 65.57 -87.44 -84.98
C THR A 78 65.48 -87.76 -86.47
N LYS A 79 65.31 -86.76 -87.36
CA LYS A 79 65.48 -86.90 -88.82
C LYS A 79 66.76 -86.16 -89.25
N ASN A 80 67.72 -86.91 -89.80
CA ASN A 80 68.96 -86.36 -90.36
C ASN A 80 68.70 -85.39 -91.53
N ASN A 81 69.54 -84.34 -91.56
CA ASN A 81 69.86 -83.36 -92.62
C ASN A 81 69.04 -82.05 -92.70
N GLN A 82 69.77 -80.94 -92.46
CA GLN A 82 69.46 -79.51 -92.67
C GLN A 82 68.16 -78.98 -92.04
N ILE A 83 68.27 -78.43 -90.83
CA ILE A 83 67.28 -77.50 -90.27
C ILE A 83 67.81 -76.08 -90.46
N ASP A 84 67.04 -75.25 -91.15
CA ASP A 84 67.30 -73.84 -91.41
C ASP A 84 67.26 -73.04 -90.11
N ILE A 85 68.37 -72.40 -89.74
CA ILE A 85 68.54 -71.71 -88.46
C ILE A 85 67.54 -70.54 -88.34
N GLU A 86 67.14 -69.93 -89.47
CA GLU A 86 66.19 -68.82 -89.51
C GLU A 86 64.76 -69.22 -89.12
N GLU A 87 64.24 -70.36 -89.59
CA GLU A 87 62.90 -70.83 -89.20
C GLU A 87 62.83 -71.22 -87.73
N PHE A 88 63.91 -71.80 -87.19
CA PHE A 88 64.02 -72.13 -85.77
C PHE A 88 64.01 -70.86 -84.90
N LEU A 89 64.79 -69.83 -85.30
CA LEU A 89 64.85 -68.55 -84.60
C LEU A 89 63.52 -67.77 -84.68
N GLN A 90 62.78 -67.88 -85.78
CA GLN A 90 61.44 -67.28 -85.91
C GLN A 90 60.40 -68.00 -85.04
N LEU A 91 60.48 -69.33 -84.92
CA LEU A 91 59.63 -70.11 -84.03
C LEU A 91 59.94 -69.82 -82.56
N GLU A 92 61.21 -69.68 -82.19
CA GLU A 92 61.65 -69.31 -80.85
C GLU A 92 61.16 -67.91 -80.49
N LYS A 93 61.28 -66.92 -81.39
CA LYS A 93 60.69 -65.58 -81.21
C LYS A 93 59.17 -65.61 -81.06
N LYS A 94 58.45 -66.45 -81.82
CA LYS A 94 56.98 -66.59 -81.68
C LYS A 94 56.60 -67.25 -80.35
N VAL A 95 57.37 -68.23 -79.90
CA VAL A 95 57.18 -68.89 -78.60
C VAL A 95 57.45 -67.91 -77.46
N GLU A 96 58.55 -67.16 -77.50
CA GLU A 96 58.87 -66.10 -76.53
C GLU A 96 57.79 -65.00 -76.51
N GLN A 97 57.30 -64.56 -77.66
CA GLN A 97 56.18 -63.61 -77.74
C GLN A 97 54.90 -64.19 -77.13
N SER A 98 54.60 -65.46 -77.36
CA SER A 98 53.42 -66.12 -76.78
C SER A 98 53.54 -66.33 -75.27
N ILE A 99 54.75 -66.63 -74.78
CA ILE A 99 55.05 -66.74 -73.35
C ILE A 99 54.92 -65.37 -72.70
N PHE A 100 55.50 -64.32 -73.30
CA PHE A 100 55.43 -62.95 -72.81
C PHE A 100 53.98 -62.45 -72.72
N LEU A 101 53.14 -62.73 -73.73
CA LEU A 101 51.72 -62.37 -73.70
C LEU A 101 50.96 -63.14 -72.62
N ALA A 102 51.24 -64.44 -72.43
CA ALA A 102 50.60 -65.26 -71.41
C ALA A 102 51.01 -64.84 -69.98
N GLU A 103 52.29 -64.56 -69.76
CA GLU A 103 52.82 -64.02 -68.49
C GLU A 103 52.21 -62.65 -68.21
N SER A 104 52.18 -61.75 -69.20
CA SER A 104 51.57 -60.43 -69.09
C SER A 104 50.07 -60.51 -68.79
N GLU A 105 49.34 -61.50 -69.32
CA GLU A 105 47.92 -61.72 -68.99
C GLU A 105 47.73 -62.21 -67.55
N ILE A 106 48.64 -63.04 -67.03
CA ILE A 106 48.64 -63.47 -65.63
C ILE A 106 48.91 -62.27 -64.71
N PHE A 107 49.93 -61.45 -65.02
CA PHE A 107 50.23 -60.24 -64.28
C PHE A 107 49.06 -59.25 -64.27
N TYR A 108 48.38 -59.06 -65.42
CA TYR A 108 47.17 -58.25 -65.49
C TYR A 108 46.07 -58.74 -64.53
N LYS A 109 45.76 -60.04 -64.54
CA LYS A 109 44.71 -60.61 -63.67
C LYS A 109 45.08 -60.51 -62.19
N ARG A 110 46.36 -60.71 -61.86
CA ARG A 110 46.88 -60.57 -60.50
C ARG A 110 46.82 -59.11 -60.01
N ASP A 111 47.19 -58.16 -60.85
CA ASP A 111 47.07 -56.73 -60.56
C ASP A 111 45.61 -56.33 -60.36
N VAL A 112 44.71 -56.73 -61.26
CA VAL A 112 43.27 -56.44 -61.12
C VAL A 112 42.71 -57.00 -59.82
N ALA A 113 43.02 -58.25 -59.48
CA ALA A 113 42.56 -58.89 -58.24
C ALA A 113 43.12 -58.20 -56.98
N PHE A 114 44.40 -57.80 -56.99
CA PHE A 114 45.03 -57.09 -55.87
C PHE A 114 44.31 -55.78 -55.55
N TYR A 115 44.13 -54.93 -56.55
CA TYR A 115 43.47 -53.64 -56.37
C TYR A 115 41.96 -53.78 -56.13
N LEU A 116 41.30 -54.81 -56.66
CA LEU A 116 39.88 -55.10 -56.35
C LEU A 116 39.71 -55.47 -54.87
N GLY A 117 40.66 -56.23 -54.31
CA GLY A 117 40.71 -56.51 -52.87
C GLY A 117 40.91 -55.23 -52.04
N GLN A 118 41.81 -54.35 -52.47
CA GLN A 118 42.03 -53.05 -51.82
C GLN A 118 40.79 -52.14 -51.90
N ASP A 119 40.17 -52.02 -53.07
CA ASP A 119 38.96 -51.21 -53.28
C ASP A 119 37.79 -51.72 -52.42
N ASN A 120 37.63 -53.04 -52.28
CA ASN A 120 36.63 -53.67 -51.40
C ASN A 120 36.91 -53.44 -49.91
N GLN A 121 38.17 -53.50 -49.51
CA GLN A 121 38.57 -53.23 -48.13
C GLN A 121 38.34 -51.75 -47.77
N GLU A 122 38.66 -50.81 -48.66
CA GLU A 122 38.39 -49.38 -48.47
C GLU A 122 36.87 -49.10 -48.28
N ILE A 123 36.00 -49.78 -49.04
CA ILE A 123 34.54 -49.68 -48.90
C ILE A 123 34.07 -50.25 -47.56
N LEU A 124 34.61 -51.40 -47.15
CA LEU A 124 34.24 -52.05 -45.89
C LEU A 124 34.63 -51.20 -44.68
N GLU A 125 35.88 -50.71 -44.63
CA GLU A 125 36.38 -49.82 -43.58
C GLU A 125 35.60 -48.50 -43.50
N MET A 126 35.09 -48.00 -44.62
CA MET A 126 34.22 -46.84 -44.65
C MET A 126 32.85 -47.16 -44.03
N LYS A 127 32.19 -48.23 -44.48
CA LYS A 127 30.88 -48.67 -43.95
C LYS A 127 30.93 -48.92 -42.44
N GLU A 128 31.99 -49.56 -41.94
CA GLU A 128 32.19 -49.79 -40.51
C GLU A 128 32.34 -48.50 -39.72
N ARG A 129 33.18 -47.54 -40.18
CA ARG A 129 33.34 -46.23 -39.53
C ARG A 129 32.03 -45.46 -39.41
N HIS A 130 31.20 -45.49 -40.46
CA HIS A 130 29.92 -44.81 -40.45
C HIS A 130 28.86 -45.51 -39.59
N ALA A 131 28.84 -46.85 -39.57
CA ALA A 131 27.99 -47.61 -38.66
C ALA A 131 28.29 -47.28 -37.19
N VAL A 132 29.59 -47.14 -36.84
CA VAL A 132 30.02 -46.74 -35.49
C VAL A 132 29.57 -45.31 -35.15
N GLN A 133 29.71 -44.36 -36.08
CA GLN A 133 29.25 -42.98 -35.88
C GLN A 133 27.72 -42.87 -35.69
N LEU A 134 26.95 -43.59 -36.52
CA LEU A 134 25.49 -43.67 -36.41
C LEU A 134 25.05 -44.26 -35.07
N GLN A 135 25.72 -45.34 -34.62
CA GLN A 135 25.43 -45.96 -33.34
C GLN A 135 25.79 -45.06 -32.16
N ALA A 136 26.90 -44.32 -32.24
CA ALA A 136 27.31 -43.36 -31.21
C ALA A 136 26.27 -42.23 -31.05
N LEU A 137 25.75 -41.69 -32.15
CA LEU A 137 24.70 -40.66 -32.14
C LEU A 137 23.38 -41.17 -31.57
N LYS A 138 22.94 -42.38 -31.96
CA LYS A 138 21.74 -43.03 -31.40
C LYS A 138 21.86 -43.19 -29.88
N ASN A 139 23.00 -43.71 -29.41
CA ASN A 139 23.26 -43.90 -27.98
C ASN A 139 23.31 -42.56 -27.21
N ALA A 140 23.92 -41.52 -27.79
CA ALA A 140 23.98 -40.19 -27.19
C ALA A 140 22.58 -39.56 -27.04
N ASN A 141 21.72 -39.72 -28.05
CA ASN A 141 20.36 -39.22 -28.01
C ASN A 141 19.49 -39.95 -26.96
N GLU A 142 19.57 -41.28 -26.92
CA GLU A 142 18.87 -42.06 -25.89
C GLU A 142 19.30 -41.69 -24.47
N SER A 143 20.60 -41.44 -24.26
CA SER A 143 21.13 -40.98 -22.98
C SER A 143 20.57 -39.60 -22.62
N LEU A 144 20.58 -38.64 -23.55
CA LEU A 144 20.04 -37.29 -23.33
C LEU A 144 18.53 -37.31 -23.00
N LEU A 145 17.76 -38.15 -23.68
CA LEU A 145 16.33 -38.33 -23.41
C LEU A 145 16.08 -38.90 -22.01
N LYS A 146 16.80 -39.96 -21.62
CA LYS A 146 16.70 -40.57 -20.27
C LYS A 146 17.06 -39.56 -19.17
N ASP A 147 18.16 -38.84 -19.34
CA ASP A 147 18.61 -37.79 -18.42
C ASP A 147 17.57 -36.67 -18.27
N ARG A 148 16.98 -36.23 -19.38
CA ARG A 148 15.99 -35.16 -19.38
C ARG A 148 14.67 -35.61 -18.75
N MET A 149 14.23 -36.84 -19.00
CA MET A 149 13.06 -37.42 -18.34
C MET A 149 13.27 -37.52 -16.82
N ALA A 150 14.45 -37.93 -16.37
CA ALA A 150 14.80 -37.98 -14.96
C ALA A 150 14.81 -36.57 -14.32
N ARG A 151 15.44 -35.60 -15.00
CA ARG A 151 15.47 -34.18 -14.55
C ARG A 151 14.06 -33.58 -14.51
N ASN A 152 13.20 -33.91 -15.46
CA ASN A 152 11.82 -33.44 -15.50
C ASN A 152 10.99 -34.03 -14.35
N LYS A 153 11.06 -35.35 -14.10
CA LYS A 153 10.41 -35.98 -12.94
C LYS A 153 10.85 -35.35 -11.62
N ALA A 154 12.16 -35.09 -11.47
CA ALA A 154 12.71 -34.43 -10.28
C ALA A 154 12.23 -32.97 -10.13
N LYS A 155 12.15 -32.22 -11.24
CA LYS A 155 11.61 -30.85 -11.26
C LYS A 155 10.12 -30.81 -10.93
N GLU A 156 9.32 -31.71 -11.49
CA GLU A 156 7.88 -31.83 -11.20
C GLU A 156 7.64 -32.11 -9.72
N PHE A 157 8.39 -33.05 -9.14
CA PHE A 157 8.28 -33.37 -7.73
C PHE A 157 8.63 -32.18 -6.81
N ARG A 158 9.75 -31.49 -7.08
CA ARG A 158 10.15 -30.29 -6.33
C ARG A 158 9.17 -29.14 -6.50
N ALA A 159 8.65 -28.91 -7.72
CA ALA A 159 7.67 -27.88 -8.00
C ALA A 159 6.33 -28.15 -7.29
N ALA A 160 5.87 -29.42 -7.28
CA ALA A 160 4.67 -29.83 -6.58
C ALA A 160 4.79 -29.65 -5.06
N GLN A 161 5.92 -30.06 -4.45
CA GLN A 161 6.19 -29.81 -3.04
C GLN A 161 6.26 -28.31 -2.71
N GLY A 162 6.95 -27.52 -3.55
CA GLY A 162 7.08 -26.07 -3.36
C GLY A 162 5.74 -25.34 -3.43
N GLN A 163 4.85 -25.73 -4.37
CA GLN A 163 3.51 -25.14 -4.48
C GLN A 163 2.59 -25.54 -3.33
N GLN A 164 2.64 -26.80 -2.87
CA GLN A 164 1.89 -27.23 -1.69
C GLN A 164 2.33 -26.50 -0.42
N ARG A 165 3.64 -26.29 -0.22
CA ARG A 165 4.16 -25.50 0.90
C ARG A 165 3.63 -24.07 0.85
N LYS A 166 3.74 -23.39 -0.31
CA LYS A 166 3.19 -22.03 -0.49
C LYS A 166 1.70 -21.92 -0.20
N LEU A 167 0.90 -22.92 -0.62
CA LEU A 167 -0.54 -22.92 -0.36
C LEU A 167 -0.84 -23.12 1.15
N LYS A 168 -0.09 -24.00 1.82
CA LYS A 168 -0.19 -24.19 3.28
C LYS A 168 0.26 -22.95 4.06
N ASP A 169 1.36 -22.34 3.67
CA ASP A 169 1.88 -21.13 4.31
C ASP A 169 0.90 -19.97 4.16
N LYS A 170 0.31 -19.80 2.96
CA LYS A 170 -0.71 -18.78 2.72
C LYS A 170 -2.00 -19.06 3.51
N LYS A 171 -2.40 -20.32 3.65
CA LYS A 171 -3.53 -20.71 4.50
C LYS A 171 -3.27 -20.38 5.97
N LEU A 172 -2.06 -20.67 6.45
CA LEU A 172 -1.65 -20.34 7.81
C LEU A 172 -1.62 -18.82 8.04
N GLN A 173 -1.09 -18.05 7.08
CA GLN A 173 -1.10 -16.58 7.13
C GLN A 173 -2.53 -16.03 7.18
N ASN A 174 -3.43 -16.53 6.33
CA ASN A 174 -4.83 -16.09 6.33
C ASN A 174 -5.53 -16.43 7.65
N GLN A 175 -5.28 -17.62 8.22
CA GLN A 175 -5.80 -17.99 9.54
C GLN A 175 -5.24 -17.09 10.65
N GLN A 176 -3.94 -16.82 10.65
CA GLN A 176 -3.31 -15.90 11.61
C GLN A 176 -3.87 -14.48 11.49
N LEU A 177 -4.14 -14.00 10.27
CA LEU A 177 -4.74 -12.69 10.04
C LEU A 177 -6.15 -12.61 10.66
N ILE A 178 -7.00 -13.61 10.40
CA ILE A 178 -8.34 -13.70 11.01
C ILE A 178 -8.23 -13.74 12.55
N SER A 179 -7.31 -14.54 13.09
CA SER A 179 -7.10 -14.62 14.54
C SER A 179 -6.63 -13.29 15.14
N ARG A 180 -5.73 -12.59 14.45
CA ARG A 180 -5.23 -11.27 14.89
C ARG A 180 -6.33 -10.22 14.85
N ASP A 181 -7.03 -10.09 13.72
CA ASP A 181 -8.11 -9.11 13.57
C ASP A 181 -9.26 -9.37 14.57
N SER A 182 -9.53 -10.65 14.86
CA SER A 182 -10.47 -11.03 15.92
C SER A 182 -9.97 -10.66 17.32
N ALA A 183 -8.68 -10.84 17.62
CA ALA A 183 -8.09 -10.46 18.90
C ALA A 183 -8.08 -8.94 19.10
N ASP A 184 -7.71 -8.19 18.05
CA ASP A 184 -7.71 -6.73 18.05
C ASP A 184 -9.14 -6.20 18.27
N SER A 185 -10.13 -6.75 17.57
CA SER A 185 -11.54 -6.41 17.76
C SER A 185 -12.04 -6.68 19.19
N MET A 186 -11.61 -7.79 19.80
CA MET A 186 -11.94 -8.10 21.20
C MET A 186 -11.26 -7.15 22.19
N ALA A 187 -10.01 -6.74 21.92
CA ALA A 187 -9.30 -5.78 22.74
C ALA A 187 -9.97 -4.38 22.69
N GLU A 188 -10.35 -3.92 21.50
CA GLU A 188 -11.09 -2.67 21.31
C GLU A 188 -12.43 -2.69 22.07
N LEU A 189 -13.19 -3.78 21.96
CA LEU A 189 -14.45 -3.97 22.70
C LEU A 189 -14.22 -3.97 24.23
N SER A 190 -13.16 -4.63 24.69
CA SER A 190 -12.81 -4.65 26.12
C SER A 190 -12.47 -3.25 26.63
N GLN A 191 -11.66 -2.51 25.88
CA GLN A 191 -11.28 -1.14 26.24
C GLN A 191 -12.49 -0.20 26.24
N TYR A 192 -13.40 -0.34 25.26
CA TYR A 192 -14.64 0.43 25.24
C TYR A 192 -15.51 0.14 26.47
N ARG A 193 -15.66 -1.13 26.85
CA ARG A 193 -16.41 -1.54 28.05
C ARG A 193 -15.81 -0.94 29.33
N GLU A 194 -14.48 -0.91 29.44
CA GLU A 194 -13.78 -0.33 30.59
C GLU A 194 -13.96 1.20 30.67
N ASN A 195 -13.78 1.89 29.54
CA ASN A 195 -14.02 3.34 29.43
C ASN A 195 -15.47 3.70 29.78
N PHE A 196 -16.43 2.90 29.30
CA PHE A 196 -17.84 3.07 29.61
C PHE A 196 -18.13 2.88 31.11
N ALA A 197 -17.55 1.86 31.74
CA ALA A 197 -17.70 1.62 33.18
C ALA A 197 -17.15 2.80 34.02
N LEU A 198 -16.00 3.34 33.62
CA LEU A 198 -15.40 4.53 34.25
C LEU A 198 -16.29 5.77 34.09
N TYR A 199 -16.85 5.99 32.90
CA TYR A 199 -17.72 7.13 32.65
C TYR A 199 -19.03 7.04 33.45
N LEU A 200 -19.66 5.86 33.50
CA LEU A 200 -20.83 5.62 34.35
C LEU A 200 -20.54 5.92 35.82
N LYS A 201 -19.39 5.48 36.33
CA LYS A 201 -18.94 5.79 37.70
C LYS A 201 -18.81 7.30 37.91
N HIS A 202 -18.17 8.01 36.99
CA HIS A 202 -18.05 9.47 37.08
C HIS A 202 -19.41 10.19 37.02
N LEU A 203 -20.32 9.76 36.14
CA LEU A 203 -21.66 10.33 36.01
C LEU A 203 -22.50 10.13 37.29
N THR A 204 -22.46 8.92 37.85
CA THR A 204 -23.14 8.61 39.11
C THR A 204 -22.58 9.43 40.27
N GLU A 205 -21.26 9.55 40.40
CA GLU A 205 -20.63 10.41 41.41
C GLU A 205 -21.00 11.89 41.24
N LYS A 206 -21.02 12.40 40.00
CA LYS A 206 -21.42 13.77 39.69
C LYS A 206 -22.86 14.04 40.10
N ASN A 207 -23.78 13.13 39.78
CA ASN A 207 -25.20 13.25 40.14
C ASN A 207 -25.40 13.13 41.66
N GLN A 208 -24.68 12.23 42.34
CA GLN A 208 -24.69 12.15 43.80
C GLN A 208 -24.20 13.44 44.47
N LYS A 209 -23.12 14.04 43.99
CA LYS A 209 -22.60 15.33 44.49
C LYS A 209 -23.61 16.47 44.31
N LYS A 210 -24.29 16.53 43.16
CA LYS A 210 -25.36 17.51 42.92
C LYS A 210 -26.51 17.34 43.91
N LEU A 211 -26.97 16.11 44.09
CA LEU A 211 -28.05 15.79 45.03
C LEU A 211 -27.68 16.14 46.48
N PHE A 212 -26.43 15.87 46.87
CA PHE A 212 -25.92 16.24 48.19
C PHE A 212 -25.92 17.75 48.40
N LYS A 213 -25.38 18.53 47.44
CA LYS A 213 -25.38 20.01 47.49
C LYS A 213 -26.79 20.59 47.55
N LEU A 214 -27.73 20.00 46.82
CA LEU A 214 -29.14 20.42 46.84
C LEU A 214 -29.74 20.21 48.24
N LYS A 215 -29.58 19.02 48.82
CA LYS A 215 -30.06 18.70 50.18
C LYS A 215 -29.44 19.63 51.22
N GLU A 216 -28.14 19.92 51.11
CA GLU A 216 -27.45 20.81 52.02
C GLU A 216 -27.96 22.25 51.92
N SER A 217 -28.15 22.76 50.69
CA SER A 217 -28.75 24.07 50.42
C SER A 217 -30.17 24.19 50.99
N GLN A 218 -31.01 23.18 50.77
CA GLN A 218 -32.36 23.13 51.35
C GLN A 218 -32.33 23.11 52.88
N HIS A 219 -31.41 22.36 53.48
CA HIS A 219 -31.25 22.30 54.93
C HIS A 219 -30.79 23.66 55.51
N ARG A 220 -29.84 24.35 54.86
CA ARG A 220 -29.40 25.69 55.26
C ARG A 220 -30.57 26.69 55.21
N LYS A 221 -31.31 26.73 54.11
CA LYS A 221 -32.50 27.60 53.98
C LYS A 221 -33.56 27.33 55.05
N SER A 222 -33.76 26.07 55.43
CA SER A 222 -34.68 25.71 56.53
C SER A 222 -34.18 26.24 57.88
N LYS A 223 -32.88 26.10 58.17
CA LYS A 223 -32.26 26.61 59.40
C LYS A 223 -32.28 28.13 59.47
N ASP A 224 -31.97 28.82 58.36
CA ASP A 224 -31.96 30.28 58.30
C ASP A 224 -33.36 30.85 58.56
N LYS A 225 -34.42 30.19 58.05
CA LYS A 225 -35.82 30.54 58.35
C LYS A 225 -36.20 30.29 59.81
N GLU A 226 -35.80 29.15 60.37
CA GLU A 226 -36.00 28.86 61.81
C GLU A 226 -35.29 29.89 62.69
N PHE A 227 -34.08 30.31 62.32
CA PHE A 227 -33.33 31.35 63.02
C PHE A 227 -34.00 32.73 62.91
N LEU A 228 -34.41 33.14 61.70
CA LEU A 228 -35.12 34.40 61.49
C LEU A 228 -36.39 34.48 62.36
N PHE A 229 -37.14 33.37 62.44
CA PHE A 229 -38.34 33.28 63.25
C PHE A 229 -38.05 33.34 64.75
N GLN A 230 -36.96 32.74 65.23
CA GLN A 230 -36.55 32.91 66.62
C GLN A 230 -36.23 34.36 66.96
N VAL A 231 -35.54 35.08 66.07
CA VAL A 231 -35.25 36.51 66.23
C VAL A 231 -36.54 37.33 66.23
N GLU A 232 -37.50 37.03 65.35
CA GLU A 232 -38.82 37.68 65.34
C GLU A 232 -39.59 37.41 66.64
N LEU A 233 -39.61 36.17 67.14
CA LEU A 233 -40.23 35.82 68.42
C LEU A 233 -39.61 36.56 69.61
N GLU A 234 -38.29 36.76 69.61
CA GLU A 234 -37.59 37.52 70.65
C GLU A 234 -37.92 39.02 70.61
N SER A 235 -38.14 39.57 69.41
CA SER A 235 -38.55 40.97 69.22
C SER A 235 -39.99 41.26 69.71
N LEU A 236 -40.81 40.22 69.91
CA LEU A 236 -42.23 40.30 70.26
C LEU A 236 -42.53 39.96 71.74
N LYS A 237 -41.55 40.07 72.65
CA LYS A 237 -41.69 39.74 74.09
C LYS A 237 -42.84 40.45 74.85
N HIS A 238 -43.45 41.47 74.28
CA HIS A 238 -44.54 42.27 74.88
C HIS A 238 -45.96 41.92 74.37
N LEU A 239 -46.12 40.92 73.48
CA LEU A 239 -47.42 40.50 72.94
C LEU A 239 -48.16 39.52 73.86
N ASN A 240 -49.49 39.49 73.75
CA ASN A 240 -50.40 38.60 74.51
C ASN A 240 -50.12 37.11 74.23
N ASP A 241 -50.16 36.24 75.25
CA ASP A 241 -49.74 34.82 75.14
C ASP A 241 -50.55 34.01 74.12
N VAL A 242 -51.83 34.36 73.92
CA VAL A 242 -52.71 33.74 72.91
C VAL A 242 -52.20 33.98 71.49
N LEU A 243 -51.88 35.24 71.14
CA LEU A 243 -51.33 35.61 69.83
C LEU A 243 -49.95 34.98 69.58
N LYS A 244 -49.14 34.85 70.63
CA LYS A 244 -47.83 34.20 70.55
C LYS A 244 -47.97 32.71 70.23
N SER A 245 -48.92 32.02 70.85
CA SER A 245 -49.20 30.60 70.57
C SER A 245 -49.72 30.37 69.14
N GLU A 246 -50.53 31.28 68.63
CA GLU A 246 -51.11 31.20 67.28
C GLU A 246 -50.06 31.50 66.18
N MET A 247 -49.14 32.45 66.42
CA MET A 247 -47.98 32.68 65.53
C MET A 247 -47.02 31.48 65.50
N ILE A 248 -46.75 30.86 66.65
CA ILE A 248 -45.93 29.64 66.73
C ILE A 248 -46.59 28.50 65.95
N HIS A 249 -47.90 28.31 66.10
CA HIS A 249 -48.66 27.31 65.36
C HIS A 249 -48.61 27.55 63.84
N ASN A 250 -48.86 28.78 63.38
CA ASN A 250 -48.78 29.13 61.95
C ASN A 250 -47.39 28.93 61.38
N PHE A 251 -46.33 29.28 62.12
CA PHE A 251 -44.96 29.02 61.69
C PHE A 251 -44.65 27.52 61.61
N GLN A 252 -45.11 26.72 62.57
CA GLN A 252 -44.94 25.25 62.52
C GLN A 252 -45.64 24.64 61.31
N CYS A 253 -46.85 25.10 60.98
CA CYS A 253 -47.56 24.71 59.76
C CYS A 253 -46.77 25.11 58.49
N GLN A 254 -46.25 26.34 58.41
CA GLN A 254 -45.44 26.79 57.27
C GLN A 254 -44.12 26.01 57.13
N ALA A 255 -43.43 25.75 58.25
CA ALA A 255 -42.20 24.96 58.26
C ALA A 255 -42.44 23.51 57.80
N ASN A 256 -43.57 22.91 58.19
CA ASN A 256 -43.97 21.57 57.74
C ASN A 256 -44.33 21.55 56.24
N ASN A 257 -45.10 22.53 55.75
CA ASN A 257 -45.40 22.64 54.31
C ASN A 257 -44.14 22.87 53.47
N GLN A 258 -43.19 23.68 53.96
CA GLN A 258 -41.89 23.89 53.33
C GLN A 258 -41.04 22.60 53.31
N LYS A 259 -41.08 21.79 54.37
CA LYS A 259 -40.39 20.49 54.43
C LYS A 259 -40.99 19.49 53.42
N VAL A 260 -42.32 19.42 53.31
CA VAL A 260 -43.00 18.54 52.34
C VAL A 260 -42.70 18.94 50.90
N THR A 261 -42.70 20.24 50.60
CA THR A 261 -42.37 20.76 49.26
C THR A 261 -40.91 20.53 48.89
N ASN A 262 -39.97 20.80 49.80
CA ASN A 262 -38.54 20.52 49.58
C ASN A 262 -38.28 19.02 49.35
N LYS A 263 -38.99 18.14 50.08
CA LYS A 263 -38.91 16.68 49.89
C LYS A 263 -39.37 16.26 48.50
N LYS A 264 -40.54 16.74 48.05
CA LYS A 264 -41.06 16.48 46.69
C LYS A 264 -40.11 16.99 45.60
N VAL A 265 -39.54 18.18 45.74
CA VAL A 265 -38.56 18.72 44.78
C VAL A 265 -37.31 17.82 44.70
N SER A 266 -36.83 17.31 45.84
CA SER A 266 -35.70 16.37 45.85
C SER A 266 -36.05 15.02 45.23
N GLU A 267 -37.28 14.53 45.37
CA GLU A 267 -37.76 13.29 44.75
C GLU A 267 -37.83 13.42 43.22
N GLN A 268 -38.38 14.52 42.71
CA GLN A 268 -38.41 14.82 41.27
C GLN A 268 -37.00 14.92 40.66
N GLU A 269 -36.05 15.55 41.36
CA GLU A 269 -34.67 15.64 40.87
C GLU A 269 -33.94 14.28 40.87
N MET A 270 -34.24 13.40 41.84
CA MET A 270 -33.73 12.03 41.81
C MET A 270 -34.27 11.24 40.61
N GLU A 271 -35.54 11.43 40.27
CA GLU A 271 -36.20 10.75 39.15
C GLU A 271 -35.61 11.19 37.79
N ILE A 272 -35.37 12.50 37.61
CA ILE A 272 -34.68 13.04 36.43
C ILE A 272 -33.28 12.42 36.30
N HIS A 273 -32.48 12.41 37.37
CA HIS A 273 -31.12 11.85 37.33
C HIS A 273 -31.10 10.33 37.11
N ALA A 274 -32.08 9.59 37.64
CA ALA A 274 -32.21 8.16 37.41
C ALA A 274 -32.53 7.85 35.92
N LEU A 275 -33.37 8.68 35.30
CA LEU A 275 -33.67 8.57 33.87
C LEU A 275 -32.47 8.94 32.99
N GLU A 276 -31.70 9.97 33.32
CA GLU A 276 -30.45 10.30 32.62
C GLU A 276 -29.46 9.12 32.62
N ILE A 277 -29.27 8.48 33.78
CA ILE A 277 -28.37 7.32 33.93
C ILE A 277 -28.90 6.11 33.14
N ARG A 278 -30.21 5.82 33.23
CA ARG A 278 -30.84 4.70 32.52
C ARG A 278 -30.70 4.86 31.01
N ASN A 279 -30.95 6.05 30.48
CA ASN A 279 -30.86 6.30 29.04
C ASN A 279 -29.43 6.23 28.53
N PHE A 280 -28.48 6.82 29.25
CA PHE A 280 -27.07 6.71 28.89
C PHE A 280 -26.60 5.24 28.85
N LYS A 281 -27.08 4.42 29.81
CA LYS A 281 -26.80 2.99 29.85
C LYS A 281 -27.37 2.24 28.64
N VAL A 282 -28.65 2.47 28.31
CA VAL A 282 -29.31 1.82 27.16
C VAL A 282 -28.65 2.21 25.83
N MET A 283 -28.31 3.50 25.65
CA MET A 283 -27.63 3.98 24.44
C MET A 283 -26.27 3.31 24.25
N SER A 284 -25.47 3.24 25.30
CA SER A 284 -24.12 2.66 25.23
C SER A 284 -24.14 1.13 25.05
N GLU A 285 -25.14 0.44 25.62
CA GLU A 285 -25.34 -1.01 25.39
C GLU A 285 -25.69 -1.29 23.92
N LEU A 286 -26.41 -0.40 23.25
CA LEU A 286 -26.74 -0.51 21.84
C LEU A 286 -25.56 -0.16 20.93
N GLU A 287 -24.75 0.83 21.29
CA GLU A 287 -23.48 1.12 20.60
C GLU A 287 -22.53 -0.08 20.67
N LEU A 288 -22.42 -0.72 21.83
CA LEU A 288 -21.66 -1.96 22.00
C LEU A 288 -22.18 -3.08 21.10
N LYS A 289 -23.50 -3.28 21.08
CA LYS A 289 -24.12 -4.29 20.22
C LYS A 289 -23.89 -4.00 18.73
N MET A 290 -23.92 -2.73 18.33
CA MET A 290 -23.60 -2.30 16.96
C MET A 290 -22.14 -2.65 16.60
N ILE A 291 -21.18 -2.37 17.48
CA ILE A 291 -19.75 -2.69 17.26
C ILE A 291 -19.56 -4.22 17.18
N GLU A 292 -20.23 -4.98 18.05
CA GLU A 292 -20.16 -6.45 18.02
C GLU A 292 -20.73 -7.04 16.72
N GLU A 293 -21.93 -6.62 16.30
CA GLU A 293 -22.57 -7.11 15.07
C GLU A 293 -21.78 -6.73 13.81
N THR A 294 -21.24 -5.50 13.75
CA THR A 294 -20.38 -5.08 12.62
C THR A 294 -19.07 -5.86 12.56
N ASN A 295 -18.43 -6.12 13.71
CA ASN A 295 -17.19 -6.91 13.75
C ASN A 295 -17.43 -8.38 13.40
N GLN A 296 -18.54 -8.98 13.86
CA GLN A 296 -18.93 -10.34 13.47
C GLN A 296 -19.17 -10.47 11.96
N LEU A 297 -19.86 -9.49 11.36
CA LEU A 297 -20.10 -9.48 9.92
C LEU A 297 -18.77 -9.37 9.14
N LYS A 298 -17.85 -8.48 9.54
CA LYS A 298 -16.52 -8.34 8.93
C LYS A 298 -15.72 -9.65 8.97
N LEU A 299 -15.70 -10.33 10.12
CA LEU A 299 -15.00 -11.61 10.27
C LEU A 299 -15.62 -12.72 9.39
N SER A 300 -16.95 -12.77 9.31
CA SER A 300 -17.68 -13.71 8.44
C SER A 300 -17.36 -13.47 6.96
N GLN A 301 -17.37 -12.21 6.52
CA GLN A 301 -17.05 -11.82 5.14
C GLN A 301 -15.60 -12.14 4.77
N LEU A 302 -14.64 -11.86 5.66
CA LEU A 302 -13.22 -12.22 5.47
C LEU A 302 -13.04 -13.73 5.33
N SER A 303 -13.70 -14.53 6.17
CA SER A 303 -13.67 -15.99 6.10
C SER A 303 -14.20 -16.51 4.75
N GLN A 304 -15.34 -16.00 4.30
CA GLN A 304 -15.91 -16.35 3.00
C GLN A 304 -14.97 -15.97 1.85
N TYR A 305 -14.38 -14.77 1.89
CA TYR A 305 -13.43 -14.29 0.89
C TYR A 305 -12.21 -15.22 0.79
N PHE A 306 -11.60 -15.58 1.92
CA PHE A 306 -10.44 -16.48 1.93
C PHE A 306 -10.78 -17.90 1.47
N SER A 307 -11.96 -18.42 1.81
CA SER A 307 -12.40 -19.75 1.35
C SER A 307 -12.54 -19.82 -0.18
N LEU A 308 -13.07 -18.75 -0.78
CA LEU A 308 -13.20 -18.64 -2.23
C LEU A 308 -11.82 -18.47 -2.89
N GLU A 309 -10.96 -17.62 -2.33
CA GLU A 309 -9.60 -17.42 -2.83
C GLU A 309 -8.79 -18.74 -2.83
N GLU A 310 -8.91 -19.56 -1.77
CA GLU A 310 -8.27 -20.87 -1.67
C GLU A 310 -8.74 -21.82 -2.78
N SER A 311 -10.06 -21.96 -2.96
CA SER A 311 -10.65 -22.79 -4.01
C SER A 311 -10.19 -22.38 -5.41
N LEU A 312 -10.11 -21.08 -5.67
CA LEU A 312 -9.69 -20.53 -6.95
C LEU A 312 -8.18 -20.72 -7.20
N GLN A 313 -7.35 -20.56 -6.18
CA GLN A 313 -5.91 -20.79 -6.29
C GLN A 313 -5.59 -22.26 -6.58
N ILE A 314 -6.27 -23.20 -5.93
CA ILE A 314 -6.08 -24.64 -6.18
C ILE A 314 -6.35 -24.96 -7.66
N LYS A 315 -7.43 -24.43 -8.24
CA LYS A 315 -7.75 -24.61 -9.67
C LYS A 315 -6.67 -24.03 -10.59
N VAL A 316 -6.17 -22.82 -10.30
CA VAL A 316 -5.10 -22.17 -11.07
C VAL A 316 -3.79 -22.96 -10.98
N VAL A 317 -3.44 -23.47 -9.80
CA VAL A 317 -2.24 -24.28 -9.59
C VAL A 317 -2.29 -25.58 -10.39
N ASN A 318 -3.42 -26.30 -10.34
CA ASN A 318 -3.60 -27.53 -11.12
C ASN A 318 -3.51 -27.29 -12.64
N LEU A 319 -4.10 -26.21 -13.14
CA LEU A 319 -4.00 -25.87 -14.56
C LEU A 319 -2.58 -25.47 -14.98
N LYS A 320 -1.86 -24.71 -14.14
CA LYS A 320 -0.45 -24.39 -14.39
C LYS A 320 0.42 -25.64 -14.42
N LYS A 321 0.14 -26.63 -13.58
CA LYS A 321 0.81 -27.93 -13.61
C LYS A 321 0.60 -28.62 -14.97
N ASN A 322 -0.64 -28.67 -15.45
CA ASN A 322 -0.95 -29.25 -16.76
C ASN A 322 -0.27 -28.50 -17.92
N LEU A 323 -0.21 -27.17 -17.87
CA LEU A 323 0.52 -26.38 -18.89
C LEU A 323 2.03 -26.67 -18.88
N MET A 324 2.62 -26.85 -17.70
CA MET A 324 4.04 -27.20 -17.60
C MET A 324 4.32 -28.57 -18.22
N THR A 325 3.47 -29.57 -17.97
CA THR A 325 3.63 -30.91 -18.57
C THR A 325 3.49 -30.86 -20.09
N PHE A 326 2.55 -30.07 -20.64
CA PHE A 326 2.46 -29.84 -22.09
C PHE A 326 3.72 -29.18 -22.65
N LYS A 327 4.26 -28.14 -21.97
CA LYS A 327 5.48 -27.45 -22.40
C LYS A 327 6.69 -28.38 -22.42
N ASP A 328 6.79 -29.28 -21.44
CA ASP A 328 7.87 -30.25 -21.39
C ASP A 328 7.72 -31.34 -22.45
N LYS A 329 6.49 -31.78 -22.76
CA LYS A 329 6.21 -32.67 -23.91
C LYS A 329 6.62 -32.06 -25.23
N ILE A 330 6.26 -30.79 -25.50
CA ILE A 330 6.65 -30.07 -26.73
C ILE A 330 8.17 -30.07 -26.87
N LYS A 331 8.90 -29.73 -25.81
CA LYS A 331 10.36 -29.69 -25.81
C LYS A 331 11.02 -31.05 -26.07
N VAL A 332 10.41 -32.15 -25.64
CA VAL A 332 10.94 -33.50 -25.92
C VAL A 332 10.78 -33.80 -27.41
N VAL A 333 9.60 -33.52 -27.98
CA VAL A 333 9.33 -33.69 -29.41
C VAL A 333 10.25 -32.81 -30.27
N ASP A 334 10.55 -31.57 -29.85
CA ASP A 334 11.47 -30.68 -30.56
C ASP A 334 12.89 -31.26 -30.69
N ILE A 335 13.38 -31.95 -29.64
CA ILE A 335 14.70 -32.60 -29.66
C ILE A 335 14.68 -33.80 -30.60
N GLU A 336 13.64 -34.63 -30.53
CA GLU A 336 13.49 -35.79 -31.40
C GLU A 336 13.47 -35.35 -32.87
N ILE A 337 12.71 -34.30 -33.20
CA ILE A 337 12.71 -33.71 -34.54
C ILE A 337 14.11 -33.20 -34.93
N GLY A 338 14.81 -32.49 -34.04
CA GLY A 338 16.18 -32.02 -34.29
C GLY A 338 17.16 -33.16 -34.58
N THR A 339 17.10 -34.23 -33.79
CA THR A 339 17.97 -35.41 -34.00
C THR A 339 17.68 -36.14 -35.31
N ILE A 340 16.42 -36.15 -35.76
CA ILE A 340 16.06 -36.70 -37.07
C ILE A 340 16.65 -35.85 -38.21
N HIS A 341 16.66 -34.52 -38.08
CA HIS A 341 17.31 -33.65 -39.07
C HIS A 341 18.83 -33.88 -39.14
N GLU A 342 19.50 -34.02 -37.99
CA GLU A 342 20.94 -34.35 -37.95
C GLU A 342 21.22 -35.72 -38.62
N LEU A 343 20.37 -36.72 -38.38
CA LEU A 343 20.47 -38.02 -39.05
C LEU A 343 20.27 -37.90 -40.57
N GLN A 344 19.33 -37.06 -41.03
CA GLN A 344 19.14 -36.81 -42.46
C GLN A 344 20.37 -36.15 -43.11
N GLU A 345 21.01 -35.19 -42.43
CA GLU A 345 22.24 -34.56 -42.92
C GLU A 345 23.40 -35.56 -43.03
N LEU A 346 23.57 -36.41 -42.02
CA LEU A 346 24.62 -37.43 -42.03
C LEU A 346 24.41 -38.48 -43.12
N ILE A 347 23.16 -38.90 -43.37
CA ILE A 347 22.84 -39.81 -44.47
C ILE A 347 23.13 -39.16 -45.83
N LYS A 348 22.85 -37.85 -45.99
CA LYS A 348 23.19 -37.13 -47.23
C LYS A 348 24.71 -37.06 -47.45
N ILE A 349 25.47 -36.71 -46.41
CA ILE A 349 26.94 -36.68 -46.46
C ILE A 349 27.48 -38.08 -46.78
N GLN A 350 26.88 -39.13 -46.21
CA GLN A 350 27.25 -40.51 -46.51
C GLN A 350 27.10 -40.85 -47.99
N ILE A 351 25.95 -40.55 -48.57
CA ILE A 351 25.68 -40.77 -49.99
C ILE A 351 26.69 -40.00 -50.85
N GLU A 352 27.03 -38.76 -50.49
CA GLU A 352 27.99 -37.94 -51.22
C GLU A 352 29.42 -38.51 -51.17
N ILE A 353 29.87 -38.97 -49.99
CA ILE A 353 31.17 -39.63 -49.82
C ILE A 353 31.24 -40.93 -50.61
N GLU A 354 30.19 -41.77 -50.55
CA GLU A 354 30.13 -43.03 -51.30
C GLU A 354 30.17 -42.79 -52.82
N VAL A 355 29.42 -41.79 -53.32
CA VAL A 355 29.45 -41.42 -54.74
C VAL A 355 30.83 -40.91 -55.17
N ASN A 356 31.49 -40.10 -54.34
CA ASN A 356 32.83 -39.58 -54.65
C ASN A 356 33.90 -40.67 -54.63
N LEU A 357 33.87 -41.58 -53.64
CA LEU A 357 34.79 -42.72 -53.60
C LEU A 357 34.60 -43.63 -54.82
N LYS A 358 33.35 -43.91 -55.22
CA LYS A 358 33.04 -44.68 -56.43
C LYS A 358 33.63 -44.03 -57.69
N LYS A 359 33.50 -42.71 -57.84
CA LYS A 359 34.10 -41.97 -58.98
C LYS A 359 35.62 -42.10 -59.01
N GLU A 360 36.29 -42.01 -57.85
CA GLU A 360 37.74 -42.19 -57.78
C GLU A 360 38.17 -43.61 -58.14
N GLN A 361 37.49 -44.62 -57.63
CA GLN A 361 37.78 -46.03 -57.94
C GLN A 361 37.62 -46.32 -59.43
N LEU A 362 36.57 -45.80 -60.06
CA LEU A 362 36.35 -45.93 -61.50
C LEU A 362 37.45 -45.25 -62.31
N LEU A 363 37.87 -44.04 -61.92
CA LEU A 363 39.00 -43.35 -62.55
C LEU A 363 40.33 -44.12 -62.40
N ARG A 364 40.58 -44.72 -61.23
CA ARG A 364 41.75 -45.60 -61.00
C ARG A 364 41.67 -46.84 -61.89
N ALA A 365 40.49 -47.45 -62.05
CA ALA A 365 40.26 -48.61 -62.91
C ALA A 365 40.46 -48.27 -64.40
N GLU A 366 39.98 -47.11 -64.87
CA GLU A 366 40.20 -46.63 -66.25
C GLU A 366 41.67 -46.39 -66.57
N LYS A 367 42.43 -45.77 -65.64
CA LYS A 367 43.88 -45.58 -65.80
C LYS A 367 44.62 -46.92 -65.91
N ARG A 368 44.23 -47.90 -65.08
CA ARG A 368 44.77 -49.27 -65.12
C ARG A 368 44.46 -49.97 -66.44
N LYS A 369 43.21 -49.88 -66.91
CA LYS A 369 42.79 -50.41 -68.21
C LYS A 369 43.66 -49.85 -69.34
N LYS A 370 43.79 -48.52 -69.45
CA LYS A 370 44.61 -47.88 -70.49
C LYS A 370 46.08 -48.35 -70.46
N LYS A 371 46.66 -48.52 -69.28
CA LYS A 371 48.02 -49.05 -69.10
C LYS A 371 48.16 -50.47 -69.67
N TRP A 372 47.22 -51.35 -69.35
CA TRP A 372 47.30 -52.76 -69.75
C TRP A 372 46.85 -53.04 -71.19
N GLU A 373 45.94 -52.23 -71.75
CA GLU A 373 45.62 -52.25 -73.18
C GLU A 373 46.85 -51.90 -74.04
N LEU A 374 47.69 -50.96 -73.57
CA LEU A 374 48.94 -50.61 -74.25
C LEU A 374 49.96 -51.76 -74.25
N ILE A 375 50.01 -52.54 -73.18
CA ILE A 375 50.99 -53.64 -72.99
C ILE A 375 50.56 -54.91 -73.73
N LEU A 376 49.26 -55.25 -73.72
CA LEU A 376 48.73 -56.49 -74.28
C LEU A 376 48.26 -56.35 -75.74
N GLY A 377 48.08 -55.12 -76.25
CA GLY A 377 47.65 -54.86 -77.63
C GLY A 377 46.19 -55.23 -77.93
N GLU A 378 45.42 -55.63 -76.92
CA GLU A 378 44.02 -56.01 -77.00
C GLU A 378 43.15 -55.08 -76.14
N LYS A 379 41.91 -54.82 -76.59
CA LYS A 379 40.92 -54.12 -75.75
C LYS A 379 40.60 -54.95 -74.52
N LYS A 380 40.64 -54.32 -73.34
CA LYS A 380 40.26 -54.95 -72.07
C LYS A 380 39.02 -54.28 -71.48
N GLU A 381 38.22 -55.04 -70.74
CA GLU A 381 37.05 -54.50 -70.03
C GLU A 381 37.49 -53.80 -68.74
N ILE A 382 36.74 -52.78 -68.32
CA ILE A 382 36.97 -52.15 -67.02
C ILE A 382 36.47 -53.14 -65.97
N VAL A 383 37.38 -53.60 -65.12
CA VAL A 383 37.04 -54.45 -63.98
C VAL A 383 37.23 -53.61 -62.73
N CYS A 384 36.12 -53.17 -62.16
CA CYS A 384 36.04 -52.50 -60.87
C CYS A 384 35.23 -53.36 -59.89
N ALA A 385 35.42 -53.12 -58.60
CA ALA A 385 34.72 -53.84 -57.54
C ALA A 385 33.19 -53.60 -57.54
N VAL A 386 32.71 -52.60 -58.26
CA VAL A 386 31.32 -52.15 -58.26
C VAL A 386 30.74 -52.33 -59.66
N GLU A 387 29.68 -53.13 -59.80
CA GLU A 387 28.94 -53.29 -61.06
C GLU A 387 28.09 -52.04 -61.37
N ASP A 388 27.94 -51.67 -62.65
CA ASP A 388 27.05 -50.58 -63.11
C ASP A 388 25.58 -50.75 -62.66
N LYS A 389 25.17 -51.96 -62.26
CA LYS A 389 23.83 -52.24 -61.73
C LYS A 389 23.57 -51.71 -60.31
N GLU A 390 24.61 -51.43 -59.52
CA GLU A 390 24.46 -50.81 -58.19
C GLU A 390 24.24 -49.29 -58.24
N ILE A 391 24.08 -48.71 -59.44
CA ILE A 391 23.64 -47.31 -59.60
C ILE A 391 22.13 -47.18 -59.28
N VAL A 392 21.37 -48.29 -59.35
CA VAL A 392 19.90 -48.29 -59.17
C VAL A 392 19.46 -48.87 -57.82
N GLU A 393 20.26 -49.73 -57.18
CA GLU A 393 19.92 -50.29 -55.86
C GLU A 393 20.60 -49.55 -54.70
N ASN A 394 20.39 -48.24 -54.63
CA ASN A 394 20.36 -47.51 -53.35
C ASN A 394 19.11 -47.88 -52.52
N GLY A 395 18.54 -49.08 -52.71
CA GLY A 395 17.25 -49.49 -52.13
C GLY A 395 17.26 -49.47 -50.61
N ASN A 396 18.35 -49.90 -49.96
CA ASN A 396 18.41 -49.90 -48.49
C ASN A 396 18.51 -48.48 -47.90
N LEU A 397 19.35 -47.60 -48.46
CA LEU A 397 19.48 -46.21 -48.00
C LEU A 397 18.26 -45.36 -48.35
N GLN A 398 17.63 -45.60 -49.51
CA GLN A 398 16.37 -44.95 -49.90
C GLN A 398 15.20 -45.36 -49.00
N ASN A 399 15.06 -46.66 -48.71
CA ASN A 399 14.05 -47.17 -47.78
C ASN A 399 14.24 -46.62 -46.35
N GLU A 400 15.50 -46.48 -45.89
CA GLU A 400 15.81 -45.83 -44.61
C GLU A 400 15.45 -44.35 -44.60
N THR A 401 15.75 -43.60 -45.66
CA THR A 401 15.32 -42.19 -45.77
C THR A 401 13.81 -42.03 -45.80
N GLU A 402 13.08 -42.93 -46.48
CA GLU A 402 11.62 -42.89 -46.53
C GLU A 402 10.98 -43.20 -45.16
N SER A 403 11.54 -44.19 -44.44
CA SER A 403 11.16 -44.53 -43.06
C SER A 403 11.37 -43.37 -42.08
N ILE A 404 12.52 -42.68 -42.19
CA ILE A 404 12.85 -41.50 -41.37
C ILE A 404 11.91 -40.33 -41.68
N ASN A 405 11.62 -40.08 -42.97
CA ASN A 405 10.72 -39.02 -43.40
C ASN A 405 9.28 -39.24 -42.91
N ASN A 406 8.81 -40.48 -42.90
CA ASN A 406 7.49 -40.82 -42.35
C ASN A 406 7.44 -40.56 -40.83
N LYS A 407 8.46 -40.98 -40.08
CA LYS A 407 8.57 -40.68 -38.64
C LYS A 407 8.63 -39.18 -38.34
N LEU A 408 9.36 -38.41 -39.14
CA LEU A 408 9.40 -36.94 -39.03
C LEU A 408 8.00 -36.35 -39.17
N LYS A 409 7.26 -36.76 -40.20
CA LYS A 409 5.91 -36.27 -40.49
C LYS A 409 4.92 -36.61 -39.37
N ASP A 410 5.03 -37.81 -38.80
CA ASP A 410 4.20 -38.23 -37.65
C ASP A 410 4.50 -37.38 -36.39
N LEU A 411 5.78 -37.13 -36.11
CA LEU A 411 6.19 -36.28 -34.98
C LEU A 411 5.78 -34.82 -35.16
N GLU A 412 5.90 -34.26 -36.36
CA GLU A 412 5.42 -32.91 -36.67
C GLU A 412 3.89 -32.79 -36.51
N ASN A 413 3.13 -33.81 -36.94
CA ASN A 413 1.69 -33.85 -36.74
C ASN A 413 1.33 -33.96 -35.26
N TYR A 414 2.06 -34.76 -34.50
CA TYR A 414 1.90 -34.89 -33.05
C TYR A 414 2.23 -33.58 -32.32
N GLN A 415 3.31 -32.90 -32.71
CA GLN A 415 3.70 -31.59 -32.18
C GLN A 415 2.60 -30.54 -32.43
N LYS A 416 2.06 -30.47 -33.66
CA LYS A 416 0.94 -29.58 -34.01
C LYS A 416 -0.30 -29.87 -33.17
N LYS A 417 -0.59 -31.14 -32.87
CA LYS A 417 -1.71 -31.53 -32.00
C LYS A 417 -1.50 -31.03 -30.56
N ILE A 418 -0.32 -31.27 -29.98
CA ILE A 418 -0.01 -30.80 -28.61
C ILE A 418 -0.02 -29.27 -28.53
N LEU A 419 0.50 -28.56 -29.54
CA LEU A 419 0.47 -27.09 -29.57
C LEU A 419 -0.96 -26.53 -29.58
N LYS A 420 -1.89 -27.19 -30.29
CA LYS A 420 -3.31 -26.82 -30.25
C LYS A 420 -3.92 -27.06 -28.86
N GLU A 421 -3.67 -28.22 -28.26
CA GLU A 421 -4.14 -28.55 -26.89
C GLU A 421 -3.54 -27.61 -25.82
N PHE A 422 -2.29 -27.20 -26.00
CA PHE A 422 -1.63 -26.22 -25.15
C PHE A 422 -2.30 -24.84 -25.27
N ALA A 423 -2.55 -24.37 -26.49
CA ALA A 423 -3.20 -23.09 -26.73
C ALA A 423 -4.64 -23.04 -26.17
N THR A 424 -5.41 -24.13 -26.28
CA THR A 424 -6.75 -24.21 -25.69
C THR A 424 -6.69 -24.19 -24.15
N ALA A 425 -5.75 -24.92 -23.55
CA ALA A 425 -5.53 -24.90 -22.10
C ALA A 425 -5.06 -23.53 -21.58
N GLU A 426 -4.21 -22.81 -22.33
CA GLU A 426 -3.80 -21.45 -21.98
C GLU A 426 -4.95 -20.44 -22.03
N ASN A 427 -5.79 -20.52 -23.06
CA ASN A 427 -6.97 -19.67 -23.18
C ASN A 427 -7.97 -19.95 -22.06
N TYR A 428 -8.20 -21.23 -21.73
CA TYR A 428 -9.05 -21.63 -20.61
C TYR A 428 -8.52 -21.10 -19.26
N LEU A 429 -7.20 -21.11 -19.05
CA LEU A 429 -6.59 -20.51 -17.86
C LEU A 429 -6.83 -19.00 -17.79
N LYS A 430 -6.69 -18.28 -18.92
CA LYS A 430 -6.98 -16.84 -18.98
C LYS A 430 -8.44 -16.54 -18.66
N GLU A 431 -9.37 -17.32 -19.19
CA GLU A 431 -10.80 -17.18 -18.90
C GLU A 431 -11.10 -17.42 -17.42
N ILE A 432 -10.54 -18.47 -16.81
CA ILE A 432 -10.70 -18.72 -15.38
C ILE A 432 -10.12 -17.57 -14.56
N LEU A 433 -8.93 -17.06 -14.89
CA LEU A 433 -8.33 -15.94 -14.16
C LEU A 433 -9.21 -14.68 -14.24
N GLN A 434 -9.76 -14.37 -15.41
CA GLN A 434 -10.70 -13.26 -15.56
C GLN A 434 -12.01 -13.50 -14.79
N LYS A 435 -12.57 -14.71 -14.84
CA LYS A 435 -13.79 -15.08 -14.11
C LYS A 435 -13.56 -14.99 -12.59
N ASN A 436 -12.41 -15.44 -12.12
CA ASN A 436 -11.99 -15.38 -10.72
C ASN A 436 -11.84 -13.93 -10.25
N GLN A 437 -11.17 -13.08 -11.03
CA GLN A 437 -11.06 -11.64 -10.74
C GLN A 437 -12.44 -10.98 -10.68
N LYS A 438 -13.33 -11.29 -11.63
CA LYS A 438 -14.71 -10.78 -11.63
C LYS A 438 -15.47 -11.26 -10.39
N GLN A 439 -15.42 -12.55 -10.05
CA GLN A 439 -16.09 -13.11 -8.86
C GLN A 439 -15.59 -12.49 -7.55
N LEU A 440 -14.27 -12.32 -7.39
CA LEU A 440 -13.70 -11.65 -6.22
C LEU A 440 -14.12 -10.18 -6.15
N SER A 441 -14.15 -9.48 -7.29
CA SER A 441 -14.60 -8.08 -7.34
C SER A 441 -16.09 -7.93 -7.04
N SER A 442 -16.94 -8.84 -7.52
CA SER A 442 -18.38 -8.81 -7.24
C SER A 442 -18.68 -9.16 -5.79
N LEU A 443 -17.97 -10.14 -5.22
CA LEU A 443 -18.11 -10.51 -3.82
C LEU A 443 -17.67 -9.36 -2.90
N SER A 444 -16.53 -8.74 -3.19
CA SER A 444 -16.05 -7.58 -2.44
C SER A 444 -17.04 -6.40 -2.50
N LYS A 445 -17.62 -6.10 -3.67
CA LYS A 445 -18.66 -5.07 -3.80
C LYS A 445 -19.94 -5.42 -3.03
N HIS A 446 -20.34 -6.69 -3.04
CA HIS A 446 -21.52 -7.15 -2.32
C HIS A 446 -21.31 -7.01 -0.80
N HIS A 447 -20.19 -7.49 -0.28
CA HIS A 447 -19.81 -7.36 1.13
C HIS A 447 -19.71 -5.90 1.58
N GLN A 448 -19.14 -5.03 0.73
CA GLN A 448 -19.06 -3.58 1.00
C GLN A 448 -20.45 -2.94 1.06
N LYS A 449 -21.38 -3.38 0.20
CA LYS A 449 -22.76 -2.91 0.21
C LYS A 449 -23.49 -3.39 1.47
N GLU A 450 -23.36 -4.67 1.83
CA GLU A 450 -23.96 -5.22 3.06
C GLU A 450 -23.47 -4.49 4.32
N LEU A 451 -22.17 -4.17 4.41
CA LEU A 451 -21.64 -3.37 5.51
C LEU A 451 -22.25 -1.97 5.54
N SER A 452 -22.34 -1.31 4.39
CA SER A 452 -22.97 0.02 4.29
C SER A 452 -24.45 0.00 4.67
N ASP A 453 -25.20 -1.02 4.23
CA ASP A 453 -26.62 -1.17 4.52
C ASP A 453 -26.86 -1.47 6.00
N LEU A 454 -26.01 -2.31 6.62
CA LEU A 454 -26.05 -2.60 8.05
C LEU A 454 -25.71 -1.35 8.87
N GLU A 455 -24.62 -0.64 8.54
CA GLU A 455 -24.23 0.61 9.22
C GLU A 455 -25.33 1.67 9.12
N ALA A 456 -25.98 1.79 7.96
CA ALA A 456 -27.09 2.72 7.77
C ALA A 456 -28.33 2.33 8.60
N THR A 457 -28.64 1.03 8.67
CA THR A 457 -29.76 0.51 9.46
C THR A 457 -29.53 0.74 10.96
N LEU A 458 -28.32 0.46 11.44
CA LEU A 458 -27.95 0.65 12.84
C LEU A 458 -27.90 2.13 13.23
N LYS A 459 -27.36 3.02 12.37
CA LYS A 459 -27.42 4.47 12.57
C LYS A 459 -28.86 4.99 12.67
N LYS A 460 -29.76 4.49 11.83
CA LYS A 460 -31.19 4.83 11.91
C LYS A 460 -31.77 4.41 13.26
N SER A 461 -31.51 3.19 13.73
CA SER A 461 -31.96 2.73 15.04
C SER A 461 -31.44 3.60 16.19
N ILE A 462 -30.17 4.01 16.15
CA ILE A 462 -29.59 4.94 17.15
C ILE A 462 -30.33 6.27 17.14
N THR A 463 -30.49 6.90 15.98
CA THR A 463 -31.20 8.19 15.87
C THR A 463 -32.67 8.11 16.29
N GLN A 464 -33.35 6.98 16.05
CA GLN A 464 -34.73 6.78 16.51
C GLN A 464 -34.82 6.77 18.03
N LEU A 465 -33.83 6.18 18.71
CA LEU A 465 -33.78 6.13 20.17
C LEU A 465 -33.38 7.46 20.80
N GLU A 466 -32.46 8.21 20.19
CA GLU A 466 -32.14 9.57 20.61
C GLU A 466 -33.38 10.47 20.57
N ASN A 467 -34.16 10.38 19.49
CA ASN A 467 -35.42 11.12 19.35
C ASN A 467 -36.44 10.68 20.41
N GLN A 468 -36.58 9.37 20.66
CA GLN A 468 -37.48 8.85 21.69
C GLN A 468 -37.08 9.34 23.09
N PHE A 469 -35.78 9.37 23.40
CA PHE A 469 -35.27 9.91 24.65
C PHE A 469 -35.59 11.40 24.80
N GLU A 470 -35.41 12.20 23.75
CA GLU A 470 -35.70 13.63 23.81
C GLU A 470 -37.19 13.89 24.07
N ILE A 471 -38.07 13.07 23.47
CA ILE A 471 -39.52 13.10 23.72
C ILE A 471 -39.83 12.77 25.17
N ASP A 472 -39.29 11.67 25.70
CA ASP A 472 -39.59 11.22 27.07
C ASP A 472 -39.01 12.19 28.12
N PHE A 473 -37.85 12.77 27.85
CA PHE A 473 -37.24 13.80 28.69
C PHE A 473 -38.06 15.11 28.71
N LYS A 474 -38.59 15.54 27.56
CA LYS A 474 -39.48 16.72 27.48
C LYS A 474 -40.79 16.48 28.23
N LYS A 475 -41.41 15.31 28.05
CA LYS A 475 -42.65 14.94 28.77
C LYS A 475 -42.44 14.97 30.28
N LEU A 476 -41.36 14.35 30.77
CA LEU A 476 -41.08 14.32 32.20
C LEU A 476 -40.82 15.72 32.78
N LYS A 477 -40.03 16.56 32.07
CA LYS A 477 -39.82 17.96 32.48
C LYS A 477 -41.10 18.75 32.53
N GLN A 478 -42.01 18.53 31.58
CA GLN A 478 -43.31 19.18 31.54
C GLN A 478 -44.17 18.77 32.73
N VAL A 479 -44.30 17.46 33.00
CA VAL A 479 -45.05 16.95 34.17
C VAL A 479 -44.50 17.54 35.47
N HIS A 480 -43.17 17.55 35.66
CA HIS A 480 -42.57 18.14 36.84
C HIS A 480 -42.75 19.66 36.92
N ALA A 481 -42.77 20.38 35.79
CA ALA A 481 -43.04 21.81 35.75
C ALA A 481 -44.48 22.11 36.15
N GLU A 482 -45.45 21.35 35.62
CA GLU A 482 -46.87 21.44 35.97
C GLU A 482 -47.10 21.11 37.45
N GLU A 483 -46.45 20.08 37.99
CA GLU A 483 -46.51 19.76 39.44
C GLU A 483 -45.91 20.88 40.30
N ARG A 484 -44.78 21.47 39.88
CA ARG A 484 -44.16 22.60 40.58
C ARG A 484 -45.05 23.83 40.55
N GLU A 485 -45.65 24.15 39.41
CA GLU A 485 -46.62 25.24 39.28
C GLU A 485 -47.85 24.98 40.14
N LEU A 486 -48.38 23.76 40.17
CA LEU A 486 -49.50 23.41 41.03
C LEU A 486 -49.15 23.62 42.50
N ILE A 487 -47.96 23.21 42.95
CA ILE A 487 -47.46 23.42 44.31
C ILE A 487 -47.33 24.91 44.63
N ILE A 488 -46.78 25.71 43.70
CA ILE A 488 -46.65 27.16 43.85
C ILE A 488 -48.04 27.79 43.93
N CYS A 489 -48.98 27.39 43.07
CA CYS A 489 -50.35 27.88 43.05
C CYS A 489 -51.11 27.50 44.33
N THR A 490 -50.96 26.28 44.85
CA THR A 490 -51.56 25.90 46.14
C THR A 490 -50.98 26.73 47.28
N ASN A 491 -49.65 26.93 47.34
CA ASN A 491 -49.01 27.76 48.36
C ASN A 491 -49.43 29.24 48.24
N MET A 492 -49.52 29.76 47.01
CA MET A 492 -49.97 31.12 46.74
C MET A 492 -51.44 31.30 47.07
N ASN A 493 -52.30 30.30 46.83
CA ASN A 493 -53.71 30.34 47.19
C ASN A 493 -53.92 30.23 48.71
N GLU A 494 -53.09 29.47 49.43
CA GLU A 494 -53.07 29.47 50.89
C GLU A 494 -52.63 30.84 51.44
N LEU A 495 -51.53 31.40 50.93
CA LEU A 495 -51.07 32.76 51.26
C LEU A 495 -52.12 33.82 50.92
N LYS A 496 -52.83 33.64 49.80
CA LYS A 496 -53.87 34.56 49.34
C LYS A 496 -55.13 34.45 50.21
N LYS A 497 -55.57 33.23 50.57
CA LYS A 497 -56.64 33.03 51.56
C LYS A 497 -56.29 33.63 52.92
N GLU A 498 -55.06 33.47 53.40
CA GLU A 498 -54.58 34.14 54.63
C GLU A 498 -54.57 35.66 54.49
N SER A 499 -54.15 36.18 53.32
CA SER A 499 -54.17 37.61 53.04
C SER A 499 -55.59 38.15 52.90
N GLU A 500 -56.54 37.36 52.40
CA GLU A 500 -57.95 37.71 52.24
C GLU A 500 -58.67 37.70 53.59
N ILE A 501 -58.30 36.78 54.49
CA ILE A 501 -58.75 36.78 55.89
C ILE A 501 -58.24 38.05 56.60
N LYS A 502 -56.94 38.35 56.47
CA LYS A 502 -56.34 39.59 57.00
C LYS A 502 -56.87 40.86 56.31
N ALA A 503 -57.21 40.79 55.03
CA ALA A 503 -57.75 41.90 54.26
C ALA A 503 -59.22 42.16 54.61
N ALA A 504 -60.04 41.13 54.85
CA ALA A 504 -61.42 41.28 55.31
C ALA A 504 -61.49 41.89 56.72
N GLU A 505 -60.57 41.50 57.60
CA GLU A 505 -60.40 42.12 58.93
C GLU A 505 -59.95 43.60 58.84
N THR A 506 -59.18 43.97 57.82
CA THR A 506 -58.68 45.35 57.63
C THR A 506 -59.59 46.22 56.75
N LEU A 507 -60.42 45.64 55.86
CA LEU A 507 -61.37 46.34 54.99
C LEU A 507 -62.49 47.02 55.78
N ALA A 508 -62.99 46.37 56.83
CA ALA A 508 -63.97 46.96 57.76
C ALA A 508 -63.44 48.21 58.49
N LEU A 509 -62.12 48.40 58.53
CA LEU A 509 -61.45 49.54 59.15
C LEU A 509 -61.06 50.65 58.13
N CYS A 510 -61.04 50.32 56.83
CA CYS A 510 -60.36 51.13 55.79
C CYS A 510 -61.26 51.99 54.89
N GLU A 511 -62.58 51.82 54.87
CA GLU A 511 -63.48 52.64 54.03
C GLU A 511 -63.40 54.16 54.32
N LYS A 512 -62.85 54.58 55.47
CA LYS A 512 -62.71 55.99 55.85
C LYS A 512 -61.37 56.67 55.45
N LYS A 513 -60.39 55.95 54.86
CA LYS A 513 -59.00 56.45 54.66
C LYS A 513 -58.40 56.36 53.23
N SER A 514 -59.15 55.87 52.24
CA SER A 514 -58.60 55.33 50.97
C SER A 514 -57.90 56.32 50.00
N LEU A 515 -58.30 57.59 49.91
CA LEU A 515 -57.74 58.52 48.91
C LEU A 515 -56.29 58.96 49.17
N ALA A 516 -55.79 58.87 50.41
CA ALA A 516 -54.39 59.15 50.73
C ALA A 516 -53.49 57.93 50.48
N ALA A 517 -53.98 56.72 50.74
CA ALA A 517 -53.22 55.48 50.59
C ALA A 517 -52.87 55.15 49.13
N LEU A 518 -53.75 55.49 48.17
CA LEU A 518 -53.52 55.22 46.73
C LEU A 518 -52.34 55.99 46.13
N LEU A 519 -52.02 57.17 46.65
CA LEU A 519 -50.87 57.95 46.19
C LEU A 519 -49.56 57.52 46.88
N ASP A 520 -49.67 56.95 48.09
CA ASP A 520 -48.53 56.42 48.86
C ASP A 520 -48.10 55.01 48.42
N THR A 521 -48.95 54.28 47.68
CA THR A 521 -48.61 52.97 47.09
C THR A 521 -47.93 53.07 45.72
N MET A 522 -47.88 54.27 45.12
CA MET A 522 -47.15 54.47 43.87
C MET A 522 -45.64 54.34 44.07
N SER A 523 -44.96 53.65 43.16
CA SER A 523 -43.50 53.46 43.18
C SER A 523 -42.73 54.73 42.82
N ASP A 524 -43.35 55.61 42.04
CA ASP A 524 -42.76 56.87 41.59
C ASP A 524 -43.06 57.99 42.60
N GLY A 525 -42.12 58.91 42.75
CA GLY A 525 -42.28 60.04 43.65
C GLY A 525 -43.27 61.05 43.05
N VAL A 526 -44.26 61.46 43.83
CA VAL A 526 -45.26 62.46 43.44
C VAL A 526 -45.23 63.65 44.40
N ILE A 527 -45.04 64.83 43.83
CA ILE A 527 -45.03 66.10 44.57
C ILE A 527 -46.00 67.07 43.91
N THR A 528 -46.90 67.65 44.72
CA THR A 528 -47.85 68.67 44.26
C THR A 528 -47.51 70.01 44.88
N LEU A 529 -47.49 71.06 44.06
CA LEU A 529 -47.13 72.43 44.42
C LEU A 529 -48.28 73.39 44.08
N ASN A 530 -48.40 74.49 44.82
CA ASN A 530 -49.25 75.61 44.40
C ASN A 530 -48.54 76.61 43.50
N ALA A 531 -49.27 77.64 43.07
CA ALA A 531 -48.77 78.73 42.22
C ALA A 531 -47.54 79.49 42.78
N ARG A 532 -47.21 79.34 44.07
CA ARG A 532 -46.03 79.95 44.70
C ARG A 532 -44.84 78.97 44.87
N GLY A 533 -44.95 77.74 44.34
CA GLY A 533 -43.91 76.72 44.48
C GLY A 533 -43.85 76.06 45.86
N ILE A 534 -44.89 76.21 46.68
CA ILE A 534 -44.99 75.61 48.01
C ILE A 534 -45.57 74.20 47.86
N VAL A 535 -44.94 73.22 48.51
CA VAL A 535 -45.35 71.81 48.49
C VAL A 535 -46.64 71.63 49.28
N GLU A 536 -47.70 71.20 48.60
CA GLU A 536 -48.99 70.86 49.20
C GLU A 536 -49.14 69.36 49.44
N ARG A 537 -48.48 68.52 48.62
CA ARG A 537 -48.49 67.06 48.79
C ARG A 537 -47.14 66.44 48.48
N TYR A 538 -46.83 65.38 49.22
CA TYR A 538 -45.54 64.70 49.17
C TYR A 538 -45.74 63.21 49.52
N ASN A 539 -45.68 62.30 48.54
CA ASN A 539 -46.01 60.89 48.79
C ASN A 539 -44.85 60.09 49.44
N MET A 540 -45.16 58.90 49.96
CA MET A 540 -44.21 57.99 50.60
C MET A 540 -42.97 57.66 49.72
N ALA A 541 -43.14 57.50 48.41
CA ALA A 541 -42.02 57.27 47.50
C ALA A 541 -41.06 58.48 47.47
N SER A 542 -41.60 59.71 47.52
CA SER A 542 -40.81 60.92 47.64
C SER A 542 -40.03 60.97 48.96
N GLU A 543 -40.62 60.52 50.08
CA GLU A 543 -39.91 60.43 51.37
C GLU A 543 -38.71 59.48 51.30
N LYS A 544 -38.89 58.30 50.71
CA LYS A 544 -37.81 57.32 50.56
C LYS A 544 -36.70 57.81 49.61
N MET A 545 -37.08 58.49 48.52
CA MET A 545 -36.12 58.98 47.52
C MET A 545 -35.32 60.19 48.03
N PHE A 546 -35.94 61.22 48.59
CA PHE A 546 -35.18 62.38 49.06
C PHE A 546 -34.75 62.30 50.53
N GLY A 547 -35.32 61.39 51.33
CA GLY A 547 -34.99 61.21 52.75
C GLY A 547 -35.60 62.25 53.70
N PHE A 548 -36.44 63.17 53.19
CA PHE A 548 -37.23 64.09 53.99
C PHE A 548 -38.59 63.47 54.32
N LYS A 549 -39.05 63.62 55.56
CA LYS A 549 -40.43 63.22 55.92
C LYS A 549 -41.42 64.22 55.37
N ASN A 550 -42.63 63.78 55.03
CA ASN A 550 -43.71 64.61 54.50
C ASN A 550 -43.99 65.83 55.38
N SER A 551 -44.01 65.66 56.71
CA SER A 551 -44.17 66.75 57.67
C SER A 551 -43.05 67.80 57.63
N GLU A 552 -41.87 67.46 57.10
CA GLU A 552 -40.74 68.38 56.97
C GLU A 552 -40.77 69.15 55.65
N VAL A 553 -41.56 68.71 54.67
CA VAL A 553 -41.57 69.24 53.29
C VAL A 553 -42.87 69.98 52.98
N ILE A 554 -44.03 69.50 53.48
CA ILE A 554 -45.31 70.18 53.30
C ILE A 554 -45.24 71.60 53.86
N GLY A 555 -45.72 72.57 53.08
CA GLY A 555 -45.70 73.99 53.43
C GLY A 555 -44.36 74.69 53.18
N LYS A 556 -43.31 73.97 52.74
CA LYS A 556 -42.03 74.56 52.33
C LYS A 556 -41.93 74.71 50.81
N ASN A 557 -41.02 75.56 50.35
CA ASN A 557 -40.75 75.75 48.94
C ASN A 557 -39.93 74.56 48.36
N ILE A 558 -40.29 74.11 47.17
CA ILE A 558 -39.68 72.95 46.49
C ILE A 558 -38.17 73.09 46.21
N SER A 559 -37.64 74.31 46.21
CA SER A 559 -36.22 74.61 45.99
C SER A 559 -35.27 73.86 46.94
N MET A 560 -35.75 73.37 48.08
CA MET A 560 -34.95 72.55 49.01
C MET A 560 -34.57 71.15 48.49
N LEU A 561 -35.30 70.61 47.50
CA LEU A 561 -35.06 69.29 46.91
C LEU A 561 -34.20 69.33 45.64
N MET A 562 -33.71 70.52 45.27
CA MET A 562 -32.99 70.78 44.04
C MET A 562 -31.53 71.18 44.32
N ASP A 563 -30.69 71.05 43.31
CA ASP A 563 -29.30 71.51 43.38
C ASP A 563 -29.19 73.05 43.48
N ASN A 564 -28.06 73.54 43.99
CA ASN A 564 -27.82 74.94 44.34
C ASN A 564 -27.87 75.91 43.15
N GLU A 565 -27.64 75.43 41.92
CA GLU A 565 -27.73 76.26 40.70
C GLU A 565 -29.18 76.49 40.24
N ILE A 566 -30.04 75.47 40.37
CA ILE A 566 -31.43 75.51 39.90
C ILE A 566 -32.34 76.11 40.97
N SER A 567 -32.11 75.79 42.25
CA SER A 567 -32.91 76.25 43.39
C SER A 567 -33.02 77.78 43.49
N LYS A 568 -31.90 78.51 43.29
CA LYS A 568 -31.87 79.99 43.37
C LYS A 568 -32.78 80.69 42.37
N ASN A 569 -33.00 80.07 41.20
CA ASN A 569 -33.76 80.65 40.10
C ASN A 569 -35.14 79.99 39.92
N HIS A 570 -35.49 79.01 40.75
CA HIS A 570 -36.68 78.18 40.56
C HIS A 570 -37.99 78.97 40.67
N ASP A 571 -38.10 79.84 41.67
CA ASP A 571 -39.30 80.69 41.85
C ASP A 571 -39.50 81.64 40.66
N LYS A 572 -38.39 82.11 40.06
CA LYS A 572 -38.42 82.90 38.82
C LYS A 572 -38.91 82.08 37.63
N TYR A 573 -38.67 80.77 37.58
CA TYR A 573 -39.21 79.91 36.52
C TYR A 573 -40.73 79.74 36.62
N ILE A 574 -41.27 79.55 37.83
CA ILE A 574 -42.72 79.49 38.06
C ILE A 574 -43.37 80.84 37.73
N TYR A 575 -42.81 81.95 38.24
CA TYR A 575 -43.32 83.29 37.97
C TYR A 575 -43.32 83.64 36.47
N ASN A 576 -42.22 83.36 35.78
CA ASN A 576 -42.12 83.58 34.33
C ASN A 576 -43.14 82.73 33.57
N TYR A 577 -43.38 81.48 33.98
CA TYR A 577 -44.37 80.61 33.35
C TYR A 577 -45.78 81.18 33.52
N LEU A 578 -46.18 81.55 34.75
CA LEU A 578 -47.48 82.15 35.05
C LEU A 578 -47.70 83.49 34.35
N SER A 579 -46.63 84.27 34.12
CA SER A 579 -46.72 85.60 33.50
C SER A 579 -46.64 85.58 31.97
N THR A 580 -45.97 84.60 31.36
CA THR A 580 -45.68 84.58 29.91
C THR A 580 -46.32 83.43 29.15
N GLY A 581 -46.86 82.42 29.84
CA GLY A 581 -47.46 81.21 29.24
C GLY A 581 -46.47 80.29 28.50
N LYS A 582 -45.17 80.62 28.46
CA LYS A 582 -44.16 79.84 27.72
C LYS A 582 -43.68 78.63 28.52
N GLN A 583 -44.10 77.43 28.13
CA GLN A 583 -43.70 76.15 28.73
C GLN A 583 -42.21 75.82 28.49
N LYS A 584 -41.43 75.65 29.57
CA LYS A 584 -40.03 75.17 29.49
C LYS A 584 -39.83 73.72 29.96
N VAL A 585 -40.62 73.26 30.94
CA VAL A 585 -40.51 71.92 31.55
C VAL A 585 -41.87 71.21 31.59
N VAL A 586 -42.97 71.96 31.78
CA VAL A 586 -44.35 71.44 31.77
C VAL A 586 -44.61 70.66 30.48
N GLY A 587 -45.04 69.40 30.60
CA GLY A 587 -45.36 68.50 29.47
C GLY A 587 -44.18 67.76 28.81
N LYS A 588 -42.94 67.86 29.32
CA LYS A 588 -41.77 67.12 28.80
C LYS A 588 -41.01 66.39 29.92
N ILE A 589 -40.61 65.14 29.68
CA ILE A 589 -39.74 64.37 30.59
C ILE A 589 -38.30 64.88 30.46
N ARG A 590 -37.62 65.11 31.59
CA ARG A 590 -36.21 65.54 31.62
C ARG A 590 -35.42 64.87 32.73
N GLN A 591 -34.15 64.57 32.45
CA GLN A 591 -33.19 64.14 33.46
C GLN A 591 -32.66 65.34 34.22
N VAL A 592 -32.77 65.29 35.55
CA VAL A 592 -32.31 66.31 36.48
C VAL A 592 -31.65 65.67 37.69
N MET A 593 -30.88 66.46 38.44
CA MET A 593 -30.27 66.00 39.70
C MET A 593 -31.13 66.42 40.88
N GLY A 594 -31.67 65.44 41.60
CA GLY A 594 -32.37 65.64 42.88
C GLY A 594 -31.38 65.67 44.04
N LYS A 595 -31.68 66.43 45.09
CA LYS A 595 -30.83 66.55 46.28
C LYS A 595 -31.47 65.91 47.50
N ARG A 596 -30.82 64.90 48.08
CA ARG A 596 -31.30 64.19 49.28
C ARG A 596 -31.01 65.00 50.56
N LYS A 597 -31.67 64.63 51.67
CA LYS A 597 -31.52 65.26 53.00
C LYS A 597 -30.09 65.23 53.55
N ASN A 598 -29.31 64.22 53.18
CA ASN A 598 -27.88 64.10 53.51
C ASN A 598 -26.96 64.90 52.55
N ASN A 599 -27.51 65.79 51.73
CA ASN A 599 -26.84 66.59 50.69
C ASN A 599 -26.24 65.81 49.51
N THR A 600 -26.53 64.51 49.34
CA THR A 600 -26.09 63.78 48.14
C THR A 600 -27.01 64.06 46.95
N LEU A 601 -26.43 64.14 45.76
CA LEU A 601 -27.18 64.30 44.51
C LEU A 601 -27.46 62.92 43.88
N PHE A 602 -28.62 62.75 43.27
CA PHE A 602 -28.96 61.54 42.50
C PHE A 602 -29.68 61.91 41.19
N PRO A 603 -29.46 61.14 40.10
CA PRO A 603 -30.12 61.39 38.82
C PRO A 603 -31.57 60.89 38.85
N MET A 604 -32.49 61.72 38.37
CA MET A 604 -33.91 61.38 38.29
C MET A 604 -34.54 61.90 36.99
N ASP A 605 -35.49 61.16 36.45
CA ASP A 605 -36.40 61.66 35.42
C ASP A 605 -37.53 62.43 36.09
N LEU A 606 -37.77 63.67 35.67
CA LEU A 606 -38.82 64.55 36.17
C LEU A 606 -39.83 64.88 35.08
N SER A 607 -41.12 64.76 35.40
CA SER A 607 -42.25 65.20 34.58
C SER A 607 -43.16 66.10 35.41
N VAL A 608 -43.58 67.24 34.85
CA VAL A 608 -44.46 68.21 35.54
C VAL A 608 -45.72 68.44 34.69
N THR A 609 -46.87 68.31 35.33
CA THR A 609 -48.20 68.60 34.79
C THR A 609 -48.86 69.73 35.58
N GLU A 610 -49.72 70.49 34.91
CA GLU A 610 -50.48 71.58 35.52
C GLU A 610 -51.96 71.23 35.53
N VAL A 611 -52.64 71.55 36.64
CA VAL A 611 -54.08 71.47 36.80
C VAL A 611 -54.59 72.87 37.13
N VAL A 612 -55.50 73.37 36.31
CA VAL A 612 -56.12 74.70 36.46
C VAL A 612 -57.57 74.52 36.91
N GLY A 613 -57.97 75.15 38.01
CA GLY A 613 -59.35 75.24 38.48
C GLY A 613 -59.80 76.70 38.63
N ASP A 614 -61.06 76.93 39.01
CA ASP A 614 -61.68 78.27 39.16
C ASP A 614 -60.86 79.20 40.10
N GLY A 615 -59.85 79.86 39.54
CA GLY A 615 -58.97 80.82 40.22
C GLY A 615 -57.69 80.26 40.85
N PHE A 616 -57.29 78.99 40.62
CA PHE A 616 -56.06 78.43 41.19
C PHE A 616 -55.26 77.55 40.22
N HIS A 617 -53.93 77.61 40.34
CA HIS A 617 -52.97 76.78 39.60
C HIS A 617 -52.29 75.79 40.55
N ILE A 618 -52.35 74.51 40.22
CA ILE A 618 -51.66 73.43 40.94
C ILE A 618 -50.71 72.73 39.96
N PHE A 619 -49.46 72.56 40.36
CA PHE A 619 -48.47 71.81 39.61
C PHE A 619 -48.25 70.45 40.25
N SER A 620 -48.54 69.37 39.53
CA SER A 620 -48.24 68.01 39.97
C SER A 620 -46.99 67.51 39.25
N SER A 621 -46.06 66.93 39.97
CA SER A 621 -44.82 66.40 39.41
C SER A 621 -44.64 64.93 39.78
N VAL A 622 -44.20 64.14 38.81
CA VAL A 622 -43.85 62.71 38.96
C VAL A 622 -42.38 62.54 38.61
N PHE A 623 -41.64 61.82 39.44
CA PHE A 623 -40.22 61.54 39.19
C PHE A 623 -39.80 60.12 39.56
N LYS A 624 -38.76 59.65 38.87
CA LYS A 624 -38.23 58.29 38.98
C LYS A 624 -36.71 58.31 39.16
N ASP A 625 -36.22 57.58 40.17
CA ASP A 625 -34.79 57.42 40.45
C ASP A 625 -34.13 56.50 39.40
N LEU A 626 -33.03 56.96 38.78
CA LEU A 626 -32.31 56.21 37.74
C LEU A 626 -31.08 55.46 38.27
N THR A 627 -30.81 55.50 39.58
CA THR A 627 -29.56 54.99 40.16
C THR A 627 -29.33 53.50 39.90
N GLU A 628 -30.35 52.64 40.04
CA GLU A 628 -30.23 51.19 39.79
C GLU A 628 -30.10 50.86 38.31
N ILE A 629 -30.87 51.55 37.45
CA ILE A 629 -30.85 51.35 35.99
C ILE A 629 -29.47 51.68 35.40
N LEU A 630 -28.80 52.71 35.93
CA LEU A 630 -27.44 53.07 35.50
C LEU A 630 -26.40 52.04 35.97
N ARG A 631 -26.55 51.47 37.18
CA ARG A 631 -25.67 50.39 37.68
C ARG A 631 -25.79 49.10 36.87
N GLU A 632 -27.00 48.69 36.50
CA GLU A 632 -27.22 47.51 35.66
C GLU A 632 -26.56 47.67 34.27
N LYS A 633 -26.65 48.86 33.67
CA LYS A 633 -25.97 49.16 32.40
C LYS A 633 -24.45 49.08 32.49
N GLU A 634 -23.87 49.51 33.61
CA GLU A 634 -22.43 49.36 33.85
C GLU A 634 -22.02 47.90 34.02
N THR A 635 -22.83 47.09 34.72
CA THR A 635 -22.54 45.65 34.85
C THR A 635 -22.60 44.90 33.52
N ILE A 636 -23.57 45.25 32.64
CA ILE A 636 -23.68 44.63 31.30
C ILE A 636 -22.46 44.96 30.44
N ARG A 637 -21.98 46.22 30.48
CA ARG A 637 -20.75 46.61 29.75
C ARG A 637 -19.52 45.86 30.22
N ALA A 638 -19.37 45.66 31.54
CA ALA A 638 -18.26 44.90 32.10
C ALA A 638 -18.29 43.42 31.66
N GLU A 639 -19.48 42.82 31.55
CA GLU A 639 -19.64 41.46 31.03
C GLU A 639 -19.32 41.34 29.53
N GLU A 640 -19.71 42.32 28.71
CA GLU A 640 -19.34 42.37 27.29
C GLU A 640 -17.82 42.50 27.09
N GLU A 641 -17.17 43.36 27.88
CA GLU A 641 -15.71 43.51 27.83
C GLU A 641 -14.98 42.25 28.29
N LYS A 642 -15.56 41.50 29.24
CA LYS A 642 -15.03 40.20 29.65
C LYS A 642 -15.18 39.16 28.53
N LYS A 643 -16.36 39.07 27.89
CA LYS A 643 -16.60 38.16 26.75
C LYS A 643 -15.69 38.43 25.56
N THR A 644 -15.41 39.69 25.24
CA THR A 644 -14.49 40.05 24.15
C THR A 644 -13.05 39.67 24.44
N LYS A 645 -12.59 39.79 25.70
CA LYS A 645 -11.27 39.30 26.13
C LYS A 645 -11.16 37.77 26.04
N GLU A 646 -12.19 37.05 26.48
CA GLU A 646 -12.25 35.58 26.36
C GLU A 646 -12.24 35.12 24.89
N MET A 647 -13.04 35.75 24.02
CA MET A 647 -13.07 35.45 22.58
C MET A 647 -11.70 35.68 21.92
N LYS A 648 -11.00 36.76 22.29
CA LYS A 648 -9.68 37.07 21.73
C LYS A 648 -8.62 36.04 22.15
N ALA A 649 -8.66 35.57 23.40
CA ALA A 649 -7.76 34.52 23.87
C ALA A 649 -7.96 33.19 23.11
N VAL A 650 -9.22 32.82 22.84
CA VAL A 650 -9.53 31.63 22.02
C VAL A 650 -9.05 31.80 20.59
N LEU A 651 -9.20 33.00 20.01
CA LEU A 651 -8.70 33.28 18.66
C LEU A 651 -7.17 33.12 18.60
N ASP A 652 -6.45 33.69 19.56
CA ASP A 652 -4.99 33.57 19.65
C ASP A 652 -4.58 32.10 19.77
N GLU A 653 -5.25 31.31 20.62
CA GLU A 653 -5.01 29.87 20.75
C GLU A 653 -5.23 29.13 19.41
N VAL A 654 -6.34 29.39 18.71
CA VAL A 654 -6.62 28.81 17.39
C VAL A 654 -5.54 29.19 16.38
N THR A 655 -5.05 30.43 16.36
CA THR A 655 -3.96 30.83 15.46
C THR A 655 -2.66 30.08 15.75
N VAL A 656 -2.33 29.84 17.01
CA VAL A 656 -1.16 29.04 17.41
C VAL A 656 -1.29 27.61 16.91
N TYR A 657 -2.47 27.00 17.07
CA TYR A 657 -2.75 25.66 16.55
C TYR A 657 -2.68 25.60 15.02
N GLN A 658 -3.22 26.59 14.31
CA GLN A 658 -3.13 26.69 12.86
C GLN A 658 -1.68 26.81 12.40
N ASN A 659 -0.89 27.72 12.98
CA ASN A 659 0.52 27.89 12.66
C ASN A 659 1.34 26.61 12.90
N ARG A 660 1.05 25.90 14.00
CA ARG A 660 1.71 24.62 14.29
C ARG A 660 1.37 23.56 13.25
N SER A 661 0.11 23.50 12.80
CA SER A 661 -0.34 22.59 11.75
C SER A 661 0.31 22.91 10.40
N THR A 662 0.33 24.19 10.01
CA THR A 662 0.97 24.67 8.77
C THR A 662 2.46 24.35 8.75
N LYS A 663 3.16 24.65 9.84
CA LYS A 663 4.60 24.39 9.96
C LYS A 663 4.94 22.90 9.88
N LEU A 664 4.11 22.03 10.47
CA LEU A 664 4.27 20.57 10.34
C LEU A 664 4.07 20.10 8.90
N LEU A 665 3.10 20.68 8.18
CA LEU A 665 2.85 20.36 6.77
C LEU A 665 4.00 20.84 5.86
N GLU A 666 4.51 22.04 6.07
CA GLU A 666 5.67 22.62 5.36
C GLU A 666 6.96 21.82 5.60
N GLN A 667 7.09 21.15 6.76
CA GLN A 667 8.22 20.24 7.02
C GLN A 667 8.13 18.94 6.21
N MET A 668 6.94 18.54 5.75
CA MET A 668 6.74 17.29 5.01
C MET A 668 6.55 17.47 3.50
N LEU A 669 6.11 18.66 3.08
CA LEU A 669 5.75 18.99 1.70
C LEU A 669 6.32 20.36 1.32
N PRO A 670 6.65 20.60 0.03
CA PRO A 670 7.01 21.93 -0.43
C PRO A 670 5.93 22.97 -0.07
N GLY A 671 6.33 24.16 0.39
CA GLY A 671 5.42 25.17 0.95
C GLY A 671 4.22 25.51 0.07
N ASP A 672 4.43 25.70 -1.24
CA ASP A 672 3.35 25.97 -2.19
C ASP A 672 2.30 24.84 -2.25
N TYR A 673 2.73 23.60 -2.10
CA TYR A 673 1.83 22.44 -2.07
C TYR A 673 1.14 22.29 -0.71
N ALA A 674 1.82 22.61 0.39
CA ALA A 674 1.25 22.59 1.73
C ALA A 674 0.09 23.59 1.86
N HIS A 675 0.28 24.84 1.42
CA HIS A 675 -0.77 25.87 1.46
C HIS A 675 -1.97 25.51 0.59
N ARG A 676 -1.76 24.93 -0.59
CA ARG A 676 -2.85 24.51 -1.49
C ARG A 676 -3.66 23.35 -0.92
N ILE A 677 -3.02 22.39 -0.26
CA ILE A 677 -3.75 21.32 0.45
C ILE A 677 -4.56 21.90 1.62
N MET A 678 -3.98 22.83 2.37
CA MET A 678 -4.67 23.50 3.48
C MET A 678 -5.89 24.32 3.02
N SER A 679 -5.85 24.90 1.83
CA SER A 679 -7.01 25.59 1.23
C SER A 679 -8.06 24.63 0.64
N GLY A 680 -7.83 23.32 0.71
CA GLY A 680 -8.74 22.29 0.20
C GLY A 680 -8.56 21.98 -1.29
N GLU A 681 -7.51 22.49 -1.93
CA GLU A 681 -7.18 22.16 -3.32
C GLU A 681 -6.38 20.86 -3.42
N THR A 682 -6.61 20.10 -4.49
CA THR A 682 -5.76 18.98 -4.88
C THR A 682 -4.83 19.41 -6.02
N PRO A 683 -3.54 19.68 -5.74
CA PRO A 683 -2.62 20.16 -6.76
C PRO A 683 -2.39 19.08 -7.83
N PRO A 684 -2.53 19.40 -9.14
CA PRO A 684 -2.35 18.42 -10.20
C PRO A 684 -0.87 18.03 -10.34
N PRO A 685 -0.57 16.84 -10.92
CA PRO A 685 0.79 16.46 -11.26
C PRO A 685 1.43 17.45 -12.23
N GLN A 686 2.71 17.74 -12.03
CA GLN A 686 3.49 18.66 -12.87
C GLN A 686 4.68 17.95 -13.51
N SER A 687 4.96 18.26 -14.76
CA SER A 687 6.12 17.75 -15.51
C SER A 687 7.22 18.80 -15.53
N TYR A 688 8.45 18.36 -15.31
CA TYR A 688 9.66 19.17 -15.33
C TYR A 688 10.62 18.60 -16.36
N ASP A 689 11.13 19.46 -17.24
CA ASP A 689 12.00 19.05 -18.34
C ASP A 689 13.42 18.71 -17.86
N THR A 690 13.90 19.41 -16.84
CA THR A 690 15.24 19.24 -16.27
C THR A 690 15.20 19.30 -14.75
N CYS A 691 15.61 18.21 -14.10
CA CYS A 691 15.80 18.14 -12.66
C CYS A 691 17.02 17.27 -12.34
N THR A 692 17.80 17.63 -11.31
CA THR A 692 18.92 16.79 -10.82
C THR A 692 18.50 16.09 -9.53
N ILE A 693 18.66 14.77 -9.52
CA ILE A 693 18.28 13.90 -8.39
C ILE A 693 19.53 13.34 -7.73
N PHE A 694 19.58 13.44 -6.41
CA PHE A 694 20.60 12.85 -5.54
C PHE A 694 20.09 11.54 -4.93
N PHE A 695 20.90 10.48 -5.00
CA PHE A 695 20.72 9.26 -4.21
C PHE A 695 21.99 8.96 -3.42
N SER A 696 21.80 8.41 -2.21
CA SER A 696 22.90 7.91 -1.39
C SER A 696 22.52 6.63 -0.67
N ASP A 697 23.49 5.73 -0.49
CA ASP A 697 23.35 4.54 0.34
C ASP A 697 24.53 4.42 1.32
N ILE A 698 24.28 3.72 2.43
CA ILE A 698 25.28 3.39 3.43
C ILE A 698 25.93 2.06 3.06
N VAL A 699 27.24 2.07 2.85
CA VAL A 699 28.00 0.87 2.50
C VAL A 699 27.99 -0.10 3.68
N GLY A 700 27.53 -1.33 3.44
CA GLY A 700 27.51 -2.37 4.47
C GLY A 700 26.43 -2.18 5.53
N PHE A 701 25.37 -1.40 5.26
CA PHE A 701 24.28 -1.17 6.21
C PHE A 701 23.70 -2.47 6.78
N THR A 702 23.51 -3.52 5.97
CA THR A 702 23.03 -4.82 6.42
C THR A 702 23.95 -5.42 7.50
N SER A 703 25.27 -5.36 7.30
CA SER A 703 26.26 -5.85 8.27
C SER A 703 26.26 -5.02 9.55
N ILE A 704 26.13 -3.69 9.44
CA ILE A 704 26.02 -2.78 10.59
C ILE A 704 24.73 -3.08 11.38
N SER A 705 23.60 -3.24 10.69
CA SER A 705 22.31 -3.51 11.31
C SER A 705 22.22 -4.90 11.96
N ALA A 706 22.98 -5.87 11.46
CA ALA A 706 23.10 -7.20 12.05
C ALA A 706 24.02 -7.21 13.30
N ALA A 707 24.99 -6.31 13.35
CA ALA A 707 25.95 -6.20 14.46
C ALA A 707 25.48 -5.28 15.59
N CYS A 708 24.52 -4.38 15.35
CA CYS A 708 23.99 -3.43 16.31
C CYS A 708 22.58 -3.81 16.80
N SER A 709 22.21 -3.34 17.99
CA SER A 709 20.82 -3.44 18.45
C SER A 709 19.90 -2.51 17.64
N ALA A 710 18.61 -2.83 17.60
CA ALA A 710 17.62 -2.01 16.88
C ALA A 710 17.63 -0.54 17.35
N MET A 711 17.84 -0.28 18.65
CA MET A 711 17.90 1.07 19.19
C MET A 711 19.14 1.83 18.71
N GLU A 712 20.30 1.17 18.64
CA GLU A 712 21.55 1.78 18.17
C GLU A 712 21.48 2.08 16.67
N VAL A 713 20.84 1.22 15.87
CA VAL A 713 20.59 1.47 14.44
C VAL A 713 19.70 2.70 14.26
N VAL A 714 18.64 2.83 15.06
CA VAL A 714 17.75 4.01 15.00
C VAL A 714 18.51 5.29 15.39
N ASN A 715 19.32 5.25 16.44
CA ASN A 715 20.13 6.41 16.84
C ASN A 715 21.17 6.79 15.78
N LEU A 716 21.82 5.80 15.15
CA LEU A 716 22.74 6.02 14.04
C LEU A 716 22.06 6.71 12.86
N LEU A 717 20.88 6.22 12.46
CA LEU A 717 20.10 6.82 11.38
C LEU A 717 19.65 8.24 11.74
N ASN A 718 19.19 8.46 12.98
CA ASN A 718 18.77 9.78 13.43
C ASN A 718 19.93 10.80 13.43
N ASP A 719 21.11 10.40 13.90
CA ASP A 719 22.33 11.23 13.85
C ASP A 719 22.71 11.56 12.40
N LEU A 720 22.62 10.57 11.49
CA LEU A 720 22.93 10.75 10.07
C LEU A 720 21.94 11.70 9.39
N TYR A 721 20.63 11.51 9.58
CA TYR A 721 19.62 12.37 8.98
C TYR A 721 19.66 13.78 9.56
N THR A 722 19.90 13.94 10.87
CA THR A 722 20.09 15.27 11.46
C THR A 722 21.29 16.00 10.84
N PHE A 723 22.37 15.26 10.56
CA PHE A 723 23.52 15.83 9.86
C PHE A 723 23.18 16.20 8.40
N PHE A 724 22.42 15.36 7.70
CA PHE A 724 21.98 15.64 6.33
C PHE A 724 21.08 16.87 6.28
N ASP A 725 20.08 16.94 7.15
CA ASP A 725 19.13 18.06 7.26
C ASP A 725 19.88 19.38 7.49
N ALA A 726 20.91 19.39 8.35
CA ALA A 726 21.72 20.59 8.59
C ALA A 726 22.54 21.06 7.36
N VAL A 727 22.89 20.16 6.44
CA VAL A 727 23.57 20.49 5.18
C VAL A 727 22.56 20.85 4.09
N ILE A 728 21.41 20.18 4.07
CA ILE A 728 20.30 20.37 3.13
C ILE A 728 19.64 21.74 3.35
N ASP A 729 19.37 22.15 4.60
CA ASP A 729 18.78 23.45 4.95
C ASP A 729 19.57 24.66 4.38
N LYS A 730 20.86 24.47 4.09
CA LYS A 730 21.71 25.52 3.48
C LYS A 730 21.67 25.54 1.94
N HIS A 731 21.22 24.46 1.28
CA HIS A 731 21.40 24.24 -0.15
C HIS A 731 20.17 23.72 -0.93
N GLY A 732 19.05 23.34 -0.28
CA GLY A 732 17.83 22.96 -1.01
C GLY A 732 16.86 22.09 -0.22
N THR A 733 15.65 21.83 -0.77
CA THR A 733 14.48 21.33 -0.03
C THR A 733 14.26 19.81 -0.11
N SER A 734 14.02 19.19 1.05
CA SER A 734 13.41 17.87 1.30
C SER A 734 14.29 16.60 1.27
N TYR A 735 13.76 15.54 1.91
CA TYR A 735 14.41 14.26 2.27
C TYR A 735 14.87 13.40 1.08
N HIS A 736 14.30 13.60 -0.12
CA HIS A 736 14.93 13.20 -1.38
C HIS A 736 15.49 14.47 -2.00
N VAL A 737 16.80 14.64 -1.94
CA VAL A 737 17.38 15.90 -2.39
C VAL A 737 17.28 15.99 -3.90
N VAL A 738 16.39 16.85 -4.37
CA VAL A 738 16.17 17.14 -5.78
C VAL A 738 16.18 18.64 -5.95
N SER A 739 16.84 19.09 -7.01
CA SER A 739 16.86 20.51 -7.38
C SER A 739 16.25 20.69 -8.77
N GLY A 740 15.59 21.84 -8.97
CA GLY A 740 14.74 22.13 -10.14
C GLY A 740 13.27 21.74 -9.97
N VAL A 741 12.86 21.24 -8.79
CA VAL A 741 11.48 20.84 -8.47
C VAL A 741 11.16 21.21 -7.00
N PRO A 742 10.00 21.82 -6.69
CA PRO A 742 8.98 22.32 -7.61
C PRO A 742 9.37 23.63 -8.29
N ASN A 743 10.38 24.32 -7.78
CA ASN A 743 10.84 25.61 -8.31
C ASN A 743 11.98 25.40 -9.29
N LEU A 744 11.77 25.85 -10.53
CA LEU A 744 12.77 25.80 -11.60
C LEU A 744 13.87 26.82 -11.33
N ASN A 745 15.13 26.39 -11.44
CA ASN A 745 16.33 27.21 -11.18
C ASN A 745 17.34 27.17 -12.35
N GLY A 746 16.87 26.91 -13.58
CA GLY A 746 17.74 26.82 -14.76
C GLY A 746 18.83 25.76 -14.60
N ASP A 747 20.02 25.98 -15.14
CA ASP A 747 21.13 25.02 -15.06
C ASP A 747 21.79 24.93 -13.65
N GLU A 748 21.37 25.77 -12.69
CA GLU A 748 21.93 25.77 -11.33
C GLU A 748 21.52 24.54 -10.51
N HIS A 749 20.48 23.79 -10.92
CA HIS A 749 20.07 22.58 -10.18
C HIS A 749 21.21 21.58 -10.01
N ALA A 750 22.02 21.39 -11.05
CA ALA A 750 23.12 20.42 -11.02
C ALA A 750 24.23 20.90 -10.08
N ALA A 751 24.54 22.20 -10.10
CA ALA A 751 25.57 22.81 -9.28
C ALA A 751 25.21 22.78 -7.78
N GLN A 752 23.96 23.09 -7.42
CA GLN A 752 23.50 23.03 -6.03
C GLN A 752 23.60 21.62 -5.45
N ILE A 753 23.17 20.61 -6.22
CA ILE A 753 23.25 19.20 -5.80
C ILE A 753 24.70 18.71 -5.74
N ALA A 754 25.56 19.11 -6.68
CA ALA A 754 26.97 18.77 -6.66
C ALA A 754 27.70 19.38 -5.44
N ASP A 755 27.44 20.65 -5.13
CA ASP A 755 28.02 21.34 -3.96
C ASP A 755 27.54 20.70 -2.66
N MET A 756 26.26 20.32 -2.58
CA MET A 756 25.72 19.59 -1.44
C MET A 756 26.38 18.20 -1.30
N ALA A 757 26.50 17.44 -2.40
CA ALA A 757 27.12 16.12 -2.38
C ALA A 757 28.56 16.16 -1.87
N LEU A 758 29.35 17.15 -2.31
CA LEU A 758 30.72 17.36 -1.83
C LEU A 758 30.78 17.68 -0.33
N LYS A 759 29.86 18.53 0.16
CA LYS A 759 29.76 18.88 1.59
C LYS A 759 29.33 17.70 2.46
N LEU A 760 28.37 16.90 1.99
CA LEU A 760 27.92 15.68 2.68
C LEU A 760 29.07 14.68 2.79
N LEU A 761 29.78 14.43 1.68
CA LEU A 761 30.89 13.49 1.65
C LEU A 761 32.02 13.89 2.59
N SER A 762 32.41 15.17 2.58
CA SER A 762 33.45 15.68 3.49
C SER A 762 33.01 15.70 4.95
N GLY A 763 31.76 16.10 5.23
CA GLY A 763 31.27 16.14 6.59
C GLY A 763 31.17 14.75 7.23
N ILE A 764 30.74 13.73 6.48
CA ILE A 764 30.77 12.33 6.94
C ILE A 764 32.21 11.88 7.18
N HIS A 765 33.12 12.17 6.25
CA HIS A 765 34.54 11.82 6.39
C HIS A 765 35.18 12.42 7.65
N ALA A 766 34.89 13.69 7.94
CA ALA A 766 35.54 14.45 9.01
C ALA A 766 34.88 14.27 10.38
N LYS A 767 33.55 14.14 10.45
CA LYS A 767 32.80 14.27 11.71
C LYS A 767 32.02 13.04 12.13
N PHE A 768 31.82 12.05 11.25
CA PHE A 768 30.86 10.97 11.52
C PHE A 768 31.55 9.62 11.79
N THR A 769 31.62 9.26 13.07
CA THR A 769 32.05 7.95 13.55
C THR A 769 30.89 7.23 14.22
N VAL A 770 30.69 5.95 13.91
CA VAL A 770 29.61 5.16 14.53
C VAL A 770 29.93 4.97 16.01
N ARG A 771 29.13 5.57 16.90
CA ARG A 771 29.40 5.65 18.36
C ARG A 771 29.67 4.28 19.01
N HIS A 772 29.04 3.22 18.51
CA HIS A 772 29.06 1.89 19.12
C HIS A 772 30.15 0.96 18.56
N THR A 773 30.57 1.14 17.30
CA THR A 773 31.61 0.32 16.65
C THR A 773 32.95 1.03 16.47
N GLY A 774 32.99 2.37 16.59
CA GLY A 774 34.19 3.18 16.36
C GLY A 774 34.62 3.30 14.89
N ASN A 775 33.93 2.60 13.97
CA ASN A 775 34.22 2.62 12.55
C ASN A 775 33.72 3.93 11.90
N LYS A 776 34.46 4.41 10.90
CA LYS A 776 34.00 5.51 10.03
C LYS A 776 32.88 5.02 9.13
N LEU A 777 31.81 5.81 9.01
CA LEU A 777 30.71 5.51 8.10
C LEU A 777 31.17 5.73 6.65
N GLN A 778 30.81 4.81 5.76
CA GLN A 778 31.04 4.93 4.33
C GLN A 778 29.72 5.07 3.61
N ILE A 779 29.65 5.99 2.64
CA ILE A 779 28.48 6.19 1.80
C ILE A 779 28.84 6.11 0.32
N ARG A 780 27.87 5.75 -0.51
CA ARG A 780 27.89 5.91 -1.96
C ARG A 780 26.97 7.06 -2.34
N ILE A 781 27.33 7.83 -3.35
CA ILE A 781 26.50 8.92 -3.87
C ILE A 781 26.37 8.79 -5.39
N GLY A 782 25.16 8.87 -5.90
CA GLY A 782 24.85 8.91 -7.33
C GLY A 782 24.01 10.13 -7.71
N LEU A 783 24.43 10.84 -8.76
CA LEU A 783 23.73 12.02 -9.30
C LEU A 783 23.31 11.79 -10.75
N HIS A 784 22.04 12.07 -11.05
CA HIS A 784 21.53 12.02 -12.41
C HIS A 784 20.60 13.18 -12.72
N THR A 785 20.69 13.69 -13.95
CA THR A 785 19.85 14.79 -14.44
C THR A 785 19.00 14.33 -15.60
N GLY A 786 17.72 14.67 -15.58
CA GLY A 786 16.78 14.36 -16.65
C GLY A 786 15.37 14.88 -16.36
N PRO A 787 14.39 14.60 -17.24
CA PRO A 787 13.01 15.01 -17.04
C PRO A 787 12.33 14.18 -15.95
N CYS A 788 11.47 14.80 -15.15
CA CYS A 788 10.72 14.13 -14.08
C CYS A 788 9.30 14.67 -13.95
N VAL A 789 8.38 13.82 -13.49
CA VAL A 789 7.01 14.21 -13.16
C VAL A 789 6.86 14.16 -11.64
N SER A 790 6.33 15.22 -11.05
CA SER A 790 6.02 15.27 -9.62
C SER A 790 4.51 15.25 -9.38
N GLY A 791 4.09 14.75 -8.22
CA GLY A 791 2.70 14.84 -7.80
C GLY A 791 2.49 14.35 -6.36
N ILE A 792 1.34 14.71 -5.79
CA ILE A 792 0.94 14.23 -4.47
C ILE A 792 0.22 12.88 -4.58
N VAL A 793 0.67 11.91 -3.81
CA VAL A 793 0.07 10.57 -3.73
C VAL A 793 -0.52 10.36 -2.34
N GLY A 794 -1.79 9.93 -2.30
CA GLY A 794 -2.51 9.60 -1.07
C GLY A 794 -3.32 10.77 -0.51
N THR A 795 -4.55 10.48 -0.05
CA THR A 795 -5.48 11.49 0.50
C THR A 795 -5.36 11.65 2.01
N LYS A 796 -5.09 10.56 2.76
CA LYS A 796 -4.94 10.59 4.23
C LYS A 796 -3.52 10.93 4.69
N MET A 797 -2.51 10.50 3.94
CA MET A 797 -1.09 10.77 4.19
C MET A 797 -0.47 11.24 2.88
N PRO A 798 -0.60 12.54 2.53
CA PRO A 798 -0.11 13.05 1.26
C PRO A 798 1.42 12.99 1.23
N ARG A 799 1.97 12.38 0.17
CA ARG A 799 3.42 12.33 -0.08
C ARG A 799 3.73 12.99 -1.41
N TYR A 800 4.70 13.90 -1.42
CA TYR A 800 5.22 14.46 -2.66
C TYR A 800 6.16 13.44 -3.31
N CYS A 801 5.72 12.87 -4.43
CA CYS A 801 6.40 11.78 -5.11
C CYS A 801 6.93 12.24 -6.47
N LEU A 802 8.14 11.79 -6.79
CA LEU A 802 8.77 11.97 -8.11
C LEU A 802 8.68 10.67 -8.89
N PHE A 803 8.33 10.79 -10.17
CA PHE A 803 8.17 9.68 -11.10
C PHE A 803 8.96 9.95 -12.38
N GLY A 804 9.43 8.88 -13.00
CA GLY A 804 10.11 8.93 -14.29
C GLY A 804 11.36 8.05 -14.32
N LYS A 805 11.89 7.87 -15.53
CA LYS A 805 13.13 7.10 -15.75
C LYS A 805 14.32 7.72 -15.02
N THR A 806 14.33 9.04 -14.86
CA THR A 806 15.37 9.81 -14.15
C THR A 806 15.54 9.33 -12.70
N VAL A 807 14.46 8.98 -11.99
CA VAL A 807 14.53 8.44 -10.62
C VAL A 807 15.21 7.08 -10.61
N THR A 808 14.83 6.19 -11.53
CA THR A 808 15.43 4.85 -11.66
C THR A 808 16.91 4.94 -12.05
N PHE A 809 17.26 5.86 -12.94
CA PHE A 809 18.63 6.09 -13.36
C PHE A 809 19.48 6.69 -12.23
N ALA A 810 18.94 7.62 -11.44
CA ALA A 810 19.64 8.15 -10.27
C ALA A 810 19.93 7.06 -9.22
N SER A 811 18.96 6.18 -8.95
CA SER A 811 19.16 5.01 -8.08
C SER A 811 20.20 4.01 -8.63
N GLN A 812 20.24 3.83 -9.95
CA GLN A 812 21.30 3.02 -10.58
C GLN A 812 22.68 3.68 -10.51
N MET A 813 22.75 5.02 -10.60
CA MET A 813 24.01 5.75 -10.40
C MET A 813 24.56 5.58 -8.99
N GLU A 814 23.69 5.51 -7.96
CA GLU A 814 24.13 5.22 -6.59
C GLU A 814 24.62 3.78 -6.45
N SER A 815 23.81 2.81 -6.87
CA SER A 815 24.13 1.38 -6.65
C SER A 815 25.38 0.90 -7.41
N THR A 816 25.73 1.56 -8.51
CA THR A 816 26.95 1.28 -9.30
C THR A 816 28.15 2.13 -8.91
N SER A 817 27.98 3.05 -7.95
CA SER A 817 29.04 3.91 -7.42
C SER A 817 30.02 3.14 -6.54
N SER A 818 31.25 3.63 -6.48
CA SER A 818 32.25 3.16 -5.52
C SER A 818 32.03 3.80 -4.15
N PRO A 819 32.38 3.11 -3.05
CA PRO A 819 32.37 3.69 -1.70
C PRO A 819 33.17 5.00 -1.62
N MET A 820 32.64 5.99 -0.90
CA MET A 820 33.27 7.30 -0.67
C MET A 820 33.59 8.09 -1.96
N ARG A 821 32.85 7.83 -3.04
CA ARG A 821 32.93 8.55 -4.31
C ARG A 821 31.54 9.02 -4.74
N ILE A 822 31.52 10.09 -5.51
CA ILE A 822 30.30 10.67 -6.11
C ILE A 822 30.31 10.32 -7.60
N GLN A 823 29.39 9.47 -8.02
CA GLN A 823 29.18 9.13 -9.42
C GLN A 823 28.19 10.10 -10.06
N ILE A 824 28.56 10.70 -11.19
CA ILE A 824 27.70 11.58 -11.98
C ILE A 824 27.43 10.98 -13.36
N SER A 825 26.19 11.10 -13.82
CA SER A 825 25.80 10.71 -15.18
C SER A 825 26.28 11.72 -16.24
N GLU A 826 26.40 11.28 -17.50
CA GLU A 826 26.73 12.13 -18.65
C GLU A 826 25.88 13.42 -18.75
N PRO A 827 24.54 13.41 -18.62
CA PRO A 827 23.75 14.65 -18.63
C PRO A 827 24.13 15.64 -17.52
N THR A 828 24.42 15.13 -16.31
CA THR A 828 24.85 15.97 -15.18
C THR A 828 26.23 16.58 -15.46
N TYR A 829 27.16 15.80 -16.00
CA TYR A 829 28.49 16.26 -16.38
C TYR A 829 28.44 17.40 -17.40
N GLN A 830 27.60 17.29 -18.42
CA GLN A 830 27.45 18.33 -19.45
C GLN A 830 26.95 19.67 -18.88
N ILE A 831 26.10 19.64 -17.85
CA ILE A 831 25.59 20.85 -17.20
C ILE A 831 26.64 21.43 -16.25
N LEU A 832 27.31 20.59 -15.45
CA LEU A 832 28.38 21.02 -14.55
C LEU A 832 29.58 21.61 -15.31
N LYS A 833 29.87 21.08 -16.49
CA LYS A 833 30.90 21.63 -17.40
C LYS A 833 30.57 23.04 -17.90
N LYS A 834 29.28 23.40 -17.99
CA LYS A 834 28.83 24.74 -18.39
C LYS A 834 28.81 25.71 -17.20
N THR A 835 28.46 25.23 -16.00
CA THR A 835 28.17 26.09 -14.84
C THR A 835 29.37 26.37 -13.92
N GLY A 836 30.47 25.61 -13.95
CA GLY A 836 31.62 25.96 -13.11
C GLY A 836 32.87 25.07 -13.16
N ASP A 837 33.85 25.43 -12.32
CA ASP A 837 35.16 24.79 -12.15
C ASP A 837 35.11 23.49 -11.30
N TYR A 838 34.29 22.53 -11.71
CA TYR A 838 34.24 21.20 -11.10
C TYR A 838 35.36 20.31 -11.63
N ILE A 839 36.02 19.56 -10.73
CA ILE A 839 37.04 18.57 -11.05
C ILE A 839 36.32 17.23 -11.26
N MET A 840 36.32 16.74 -12.49
CA MET A 840 35.58 15.56 -12.91
C MET A 840 36.50 14.62 -13.70
N GLU A 841 36.43 13.32 -13.42
CA GLU A 841 37.26 12.29 -14.05
C GLU A 841 36.35 11.27 -14.77
N GLU A 842 36.63 10.94 -16.03
CA GLU A 842 35.86 9.93 -16.77
C GLU A 842 36.11 8.53 -16.17
N ARG A 843 35.04 7.73 -16.05
CA ARG A 843 35.13 6.33 -15.64
C ARG A 843 35.32 5.45 -16.89
N ASP A 844 36.32 4.57 -16.85
CA ASP A 844 36.69 3.71 -17.99
C ASP A 844 35.59 2.70 -18.40
N GLU A 845 34.69 2.35 -17.48
CA GLU A 845 33.63 1.35 -17.70
C GLU A 845 32.28 2.01 -18.03
N LEU A 846 31.63 1.52 -19.09
CA LEU A 846 30.24 1.86 -19.39
C LEU A 846 29.29 1.21 -18.38
N VAL A 847 28.45 2.02 -17.73
CA VAL A 847 27.47 1.53 -16.75
C VAL A 847 26.18 1.14 -17.46
N GLN A 848 25.68 -0.08 -17.20
CA GLN A 848 24.43 -0.56 -17.76
C GLN A 848 23.22 0.02 -17.00
N MET A 849 22.42 0.82 -17.70
CA MET A 849 21.23 1.51 -17.20
C MET A 849 19.95 0.79 -17.64
N GLY A 850 19.54 -0.25 -16.92
CA GLY A 850 18.34 -1.04 -17.24
C GLY A 850 18.52 -1.96 -18.46
N LYS A 851 17.42 -2.26 -19.16
CA LYS A 851 17.44 -3.20 -20.30
C LYS A 851 18.02 -2.54 -21.55
N GLY A 852 19.32 -2.74 -21.77
CA GLY A 852 19.99 -2.46 -23.05
C GLY A 852 20.50 -1.03 -23.26
N ILE A 853 20.55 -0.18 -22.23
CA ILE A 853 21.14 1.17 -22.32
C ILE A 853 22.46 1.14 -21.56
N THR A 854 23.53 1.64 -22.17
CA THR A 854 24.84 1.84 -21.53
C THR A 854 25.19 3.32 -21.56
N MET A 855 25.66 3.88 -20.45
CA MET A 855 25.95 5.31 -20.32
C MET A 855 27.37 5.53 -19.80
N LYS A 856 28.03 6.56 -20.32
CA LYS A 856 29.29 7.07 -19.77
C LYS A 856 29.02 7.76 -18.44
N THR A 857 29.93 7.58 -17.48
CA THR A 857 29.80 8.15 -16.14
C THR A 857 31.12 8.76 -15.72
N TYR A 858 31.07 9.69 -14.77
CA TYR A 858 32.24 10.42 -14.30
C TYR A 858 32.27 10.42 -12.77
N TRP A 859 33.45 10.56 -12.21
CA TRP A 859 33.66 10.82 -10.79
C TRP A 859 33.73 12.32 -10.56
N LEU A 860 32.96 12.81 -9.58
CA LEU A 860 33.09 14.19 -9.11
C LEU A 860 34.09 14.22 -7.94
N SER A 861 35.28 14.76 -8.19
CA SER A 861 36.41 14.75 -7.26
C SER A 861 36.60 16.07 -6.50
N GLY A 862 35.95 17.17 -6.89
CA GLY A 862 36.05 18.44 -6.18
C GLY A 862 35.58 19.66 -6.99
N LYS A 863 35.80 20.86 -6.44
CA LYS A 863 35.53 22.16 -7.08
C LYS A 863 36.64 23.14 -6.72
N LYS A 864 37.21 23.86 -7.70
CA LYS A 864 38.42 24.69 -7.49
C LYS A 864 38.28 25.77 -6.41
N GLU A 865 37.07 26.28 -6.17
CA GLU A 865 36.79 27.31 -5.15
C GLU A 865 36.43 26.75 -3.76
N LEU A 866 36.21 25.44 -3.64
CA LEU A 866 35.86 24.78 -2.37
C LEU A 866 37.05 23.98 -1.86
N ASP A 867 37.85 24.58 -0.98
CA ASP A 867 38.97 23.93 -0.30
C ASP A 867 38.43 23.03 0.84
N ILE A 868 37.73 21.97 0.43
CA ILE A 868 37.11 20.99 1.31
C ILE A 868 37.99 19.74 1.32
N PRO A 869 38.43 19.22 2.49
CA PRO A 869 39.16 17.97 2.57
C PRO A 869 38.25 16.81 2.14
N LEU A 870 38.57 16.22 1.00
CA LEU A 870 37.87 15.07 0.43
C LEU A 870 38.70 13.79 0.66
N PRO A 871 38.04 12.63 0.82
CA PRO A 871 38.70 11.37 1.08
C PRO A 871 39.61 10.94 -0.09
N LYS A 872 40.91 10.70 0.18
CA LYS A 872 41.85 10.12 -0.80
C LYS A 872 41.68 8.60 -0.86
N LEU A 873 41.76 7.97 -2.03
CA LEU A 873 41.57 6.51 -2.17
C LEU A 873 42.46 5.66 -1.22
N GLU A 874 43.58 6.22 -0.76
CA GLU A 874 44.55 5.60 0.14
C GLU A 874 44.10 5.50 1.61
N ASP A 875 43.16 6.34 2.10
CA ASP A 875 42.78 6.29 3.53
C ASP A 875 41.75 5.19 3.86
N TRP A 876 41.38 4.34 2.89
CA TRP A 876 40.41 3.23 3.06
C TRP A 876 40.91 1.94 2.40
N PRO A 877 41.26 0.89 3.17
CA PRO A 877 41.61 -0.39 2.58
C PRO A 877 40.40 -1.00 1.87
N VAL A 878 40.60 -1.43 0.61
CA VAL A 878 39.60 -2.18 -0.16
C VAL A 878 39.33 -3.49 0.57
N ILE A 879 38.22 -3.57 1.30
CA ILE A 879 37.74 -4.84 1.84
C ILE A 879 37.24 -5.64 0.64
N GLY A 880 38.11 -6.48 0.10
CA GLY A 880 37.78 -7.38 -1.00
C GLY A 880 36.54 -8.20 -0.65
N HIS A 881 35.61 -8.28 -1.60
CA HIS A 881 34.46 -9.17 -1.54
C HIS A 881 34.92 -10.59 -1.15
N GLN A 882 34.73 -10.98 0.11
CA GLN A 882 34.59 -12.39 0.43
C GLN A 882 33.24 -12.83 -0.15
N LYS A 883 33.30 -13.63 -1.22
CA LYS A 883 32.16 -14.38 -1.75
C LYS A 883 31.57 -15.20 -0.60
N GLY A 884 30.36 -14.85 -0.18
CA GLY A 884 29.47 -15.68 0.64
C GLY A 884 28.47 -16.41 -0.25
#